data_AF-A0A846T3V6-F1
#
_entry.id   AF-A0A846T3V6-F1
#
_cell.length_a   1.000
_cell.length_b   1.000
_cell.length_c   1.000
_cell.angle_alpha   90.00
_cell.angle_beta   90.00
_cell.angle_gamma   90.00
#
_symmetry.space_group_name_H-M   'P 1'
#
loop_
_entity.id
_entity.type
_entity.pdbx_description
1 polymer ?
#
loop_
_entity_poly.entity_id
_entity_poly.type
_entity_poly.pdbx_seq_one_letter_code
_entity_poly.pdbx_strand_id
1 'polypeptide(L)'
;MSAEPRGLRDSFKTGRETLSRNTAISRHSIEEAIQPRTPPCRSLISKEKSLFTTIILPFRTARSYPTPINPFSPRPLREGAAGEGARLDGNLIIHGDNLHALKALLPMYAGKVDCVFIDPPYNTGNEGWCYNDNVNSPMLREWLNSNPVGVEDGLRHDKWLCMMWLRLRLLHELLSETGSLWMTLDDNEIHRARMMLDAIFGEQNFVVTCIWHKNYAPKSSARHFSEDHDYLIIYAKDAAIWAPNLLERTEEQNTAYKNPDNDPRGLWRPNNLAARNYYSKGTYAISCPSGRVIEGPPSGSYWRVSEEKFKAMDRDGRVWWGDTGNNIPAPKIFLSEVKAGRVPQTIWHFDEVGHTQDAKKEMLAIFNFDSSEEVFITPKPVKLIERVIELATHENSIVLDSFAGSGTTAHAVLSANAKDGGNRKFILVECEDYADSLTAERVRRVINGYAFSGTQREELHRENLTFTSLKKADKLLDHVESIRNLDGHRFDHIKAEVKDGQLIVTGEKAITEQIDGLGSGFTFCTLGDAVEMDKMLTGESLPAFEQLGALLFHTATNEVWSSPLKGEGSHVVEEVAGCGYLGESTHFHVWLIYRPDVEFLKSREAALTLSRAEALVKAKPGKPHRVFAPAKFVSQKLLNTVGLPVEFAPLPFALYRIEKS
;
A
#
# COMPACT_ATOMS: atom_id res chain seq x y z
N MET A 1 -34.77 -37.44 60.04
CA MET A 1 -35.85 -36.44 59.89
C MET A 1 -35.55 -35.62 58.63
N SER A 2 -36.48 -35.66 57.65
CA SER A 2 -36.72 -34.72 56.51
C SER A 2 -35.50 -34.10 55.78
N ALA A 3 -35.07 -34.53 54.59
CA ALA A 3 -35.69 -34.55 53.24
C ALA A 3 -35.48 -33.27 52.37
N GLU A 4 -34.92 -33.47 51.17
CA GLU A 4 -34.89 -32.67 49.91
C GLU A 4 -36.27 -32.05 49.52
N PRO A 5 -36.45 -31.19 48.47
CA PRO A 5 -35.80 -31.15 47.13
C PRO A 5 -35.48 -29.72 46.57
N ARG A 6 -34.57 -29.51 45.60
CA ARG A 6 -34.56 -29.71 44.12
C ARG A 6 -35.70 -29.08 43.30
N GLY A 7 -35.31 -28.10 42.46
CA GLY A 7 -35.57 -28.07 41.02
C GLY A 7 -36.81 -27.34 40.51
N LEU A 8 -36.63 -26.47 39.51
CA LEU A 8 -37.68 -26.17 38.52
C LEU A 8 -37.08 -25.89 37.15
N ARG A 9 -37.47 -26.78 36.22
CA ARG A 9 -37.31 -26.74 34.76
C ARG A 9 -38.56 -26.10 34.14
N ASP A 10 -38.38 -25.66 32.89
CA ASP A 10 -39.34 -25.67 31.77
C ASP A 10 -40.72 -25.00 31.93
N SER A 11 -41.01 -24.06 31.04
CA SER A 11 -42.39 -23.72 30.65
C SER A 11 -42.52 -23.65 29.13
N PHE A 12 -43.23 -24.64 28.60
CA PHE A 12 -43.75 -24.72 27.24
C PHE A 12 -45.29 -24.59 27.31
N LYS A 13 -45.87 -23.92 26.30
CA LYS A 13 -47.18 -24.23 25.67
C LYS A 13 -48.53 -23.93 26.38
N THR A 14 -49.29 -23.07 25.66
CA THR A 14 -50.67 -23.26 25.12
C THR A 14 -51.95 -22.95 25.91
N GLY A 15 -52.84 -22.25 25.20
CA GLY A 15 -54.32 -22.17 25.29
C GLY A 15 -54.78 -20.88 24.58
N ARG A 16 -55.42 -20.83 23.39
CA ARG A 16 -56.66 -21.48 22.90
C ARG A 16 -57.68 -21.53 24.04
N GLU A 17 -58.69 -20.66 24.06
CA GLU A 17 -59.92 -20.61 23.24
C GLU A 17 -60.74 -19.44 23.88
N THR A 18 -61.66 -18.70 23.26
CA THR A 18 -62.77 -19.06 22.37
C THR A 18 -63.47 -17.74 21.98
N LEU A 19 -63.83 -17.61 20.70
CA LEU A 19 -65.12 -17.16 20.11
C LEU A 19 -65.98 -16.08 20.82
N SER A 20 -66.74 -15.20 20.16
CA SER A 20 -67.00 -14.83 18.77
C SER A 20 -68.12 -13.77 18.80
N ARG A 21 -68.15 -12.82 17.85
CA ARG A 21 -69.31 -12.52 16.96
C ARG A 21 -69.25 -11.13 16.33
N ASN A 22 -69.65 -11.14 15.05
CA ASN A 22 -70.26 -10.08 14.25
C ASN A 22 -69.36 -9.15 13.40
N THR A 23 -69.07 -9.67 12.20
CA THR A 23 -69.30 -9.10 10.86
C THR A 23 -69.25 -7.59 10.61
N ALA A 24 -68.25 -7.23 9.81
CA ALA A 24 -68.28 -6.44 8.57
C ALA A 24 -68.81 -4.99 8.60
N ILE A 25 -67.98 -4.04 8.13
CA ILE A 25 -68.26 -3.18 6.96
C ILE A 25 -67.03 -2.36 6.52
N SER A 26 -66.80 -2.44 5.21
CA SER A 26 -66.17 -1.53 4.22
C SER A 26 -64.69 -1.09 4.27
N ARG A 27 -64.05 -1.37 3.12
CA ARG A 27 -62.74 -0.97 2.62
C ARG A 27 -62.61 0.55 2.31
N HIS A 28 -63.05 1.44 3.20
CA HIS A 28 -63.05 2.88 2.93
C HIS A 28 -62.50 3.76 4.05
N SER A 29 -61.64 3.20 4.92
CA SER A 29 -61.11 3.96 6.07
C SER A 29 -59.60 3.76 6.32
N ILE A 30 -58.83 3.36 5.31
CA ILE A 30 -57.35 3.31 5.38
C ILE A 30 -56.73 4.04 4.17
N GLU A 31 -57.32 5.16 3.75
CA GLU A 31 -56.74 6.04 2.72
C GLU A 31 -56.57 7.51 3.14
N GLU A 32 -56.90 7.89 4.38
CA GLU A 32 -56.82 9.30 4.83
C GLU A 32 -55.79 9.62 5.93
N ALA A 33 -54.89 8.70 6.30
CA ALA A 33 -53.94 8.94 7.40
C ALA A 33 -52.44 9.03 7.02
N ILE A 34 -52.09 9.11 5.74
CA ILE A 34 -50.69 9.32 5.32
C ILE A 34 -50.62 10.35 4.18
N GLN A 35 -50.60 11.64 4.53
CA GLN A 35 -50.10 12.68 3.64
C GLN A 35 -48.73 13.16 4.13
N PRO A 36 -47.62 12.86 3.43
CA PRO A 36 -46.39 13.59 3.60
C PRO A 36 -46.53 14.94 2.85
N ARG A 37 -46.56 16.04 3.60
CA ARG A 37 -46.30 17.38 3.04
C ARG A 37 -44.83 17.46 2.66
N THR A 38 -44.49 17.04 1.45
CA THR A 38 -43.21 17.31 0.78
C THR A 38 -43.49 17.87 -0.61
N PRO A 39 -42.77 18.91 -1.07
CA PRO A 39 -42.92 19.42 -2.43
C PRO A 39 -42.44 18.35 -3.44
N PRO A 40 -42.90 18.37 -4.70
CA PRO A 40 -42.72 17.26 -5.61
C PRO A 40 -41.26 17.10 -6.01
N CYS A 41 -40.62 16.07 -5.45
CA CYS A 41 -39.27 15.59 -5.78
C CYS A 41 -39.24 14.88 -7.16
N ARG A 42 -39.74 15.54 -8.21
CA ARG A 42 -39.62 15.03 -9.60
C ARG A 42 -38.44 15.67 -10.35
N SER A 43 -37.97 16.86 -9.94
CA SER A 43 -36.84 17.54 -10.57
C SER A 43 -35.48 16.99 -10.12
N LEU A 44 -35.33 16.63 -8.84
CA LEU A 44 -34.10 16.08 -8.26
C LEU A 44 -33.79 14.66 -8.78
N ILE A 45 -34.79 13.77 -8.82
CA ILE A 45 -34.64 12.40 -9.34
C ILE A 45 -34.27 12.40 -10.85
N SER A 46 -34.72 13.40 -11.62
CA SER A 46 -34.35 13.55 -13.03
C SER A 46 -32.90 14.02 -13.21
N LYS A 47 -32.39 14.87 -12.31
CA LYS A 47 -31.00 15.34 -12.29
C LYS A 47 -30.04 14.26 -11.77
N GLU A 48 -30.43 13.48 -10.75
CA GLU A 48 -29.65 12.35 -10.23
C GLU A 48 -29.55 11.19 -11.21
N LYS A 49 -30.65 10.83 -11.91
CA LYS A 49 -30.59 9.84 -12.99
C LYS A 49 -29.73 10.32 -14.16
N SER A 50 -29.70 11.62 -14.45
CA SER A 50 -28.81 12.21 -15.44
C SER A 50 -27.34 12.10 -15.03
N LEU A 51 -26.99 12.41 -13.76
CA LEU A 51 -25.63 12.20 -13.24
C LEU A 51 -25.22 10.72 -13.26
N PHE A 52 -26.05 9.80 -12.77
CA PHE A 52 -25.76 8.36 -12.78
C PHE A 52 -25.55 7.80 -14.21
N THR A 53 -26.34 8.27 -15.18
CA THR A 53 -26.25 7.84 -16.59
C THR A 53 -25.08 8.51 -17.31
N THR A 54 -24.70 9.73 -16.93
CA THR A 54 -23.62 10.49 -17.57
C THR A 54 -22.24 10.20 -16.96
N ILE A 55 -22.19 9.82 -15.68
CA ILE A 55 -20.94 9.62 -14.94
C ILE A 55 -20.53 8.16 -14.85
N ILE A 56 -21.45 7.18 -14.83
CA ILE A 56 -21.08 5.77 -14.56
C ILE A 56 -21.21 4.89 -15.81
N LEU A 57 -22.23 5.13 -16.64
CA LEU A 57 -22.49 4.31 -17.84
C LEU A 57 -21.40 4.39 -18.94
N PRO A 58 -20.69 5.51 -19.17
CA PRO A 58 -19.56 5.52 -20.11
C PRO A 58 -18.34 4.72 -19.62
N PHE A 59 -18.18 4.55 -18.30
CA PHE A 59 -17.03 3.86 -17.71
C PHE A 59 -17.14 2.34 -17.72
N ARG A 60 -18.35 1.79 -17.92
CA ARG A 60 -18.52 0.34 -18.20
C ARG A 60 -18.03 -0.05 -19.60
N THR A 61 -17.91 0.91 -20.52
CA THR A 61 -17.56 0.69 -21.92
C THR A 61 -16.17 1.23 -22.31
N ALA A 62 -15.37 1.70 -21.34
CA ALA A 62 -14.04 2.25 -21.58
C ALA A 62 -13.03 1.15 -21.95
N ARG A 63 -13.15 0.59 -23.16
CA ARG A 63 -12.15 -0.28 -23.77
C ARG A 63 -11.39 0.37 -24.94
N SER A 64 -11.66 1.63 -25.29
CA SER A 64 -11.10 2.18 -26.55
C SER A 64 -11.07 3.71 -26.73
N TYR A 65 -10.96 4.52 -25.69
CA TYR A 65 -10.55 5.92 -25.90
C TYR A 65 -9.04 6.02 -25.65
N PRO A 66 -8.23 6.47 -26.62
CA PRO A 66 -6.81 6.72 -26.37
C PRO A 66 -6.69 7.93 -25.44
N THR A 67 -6.60 7.64 -24.15
CA THR A 67 -6.47 8.66 -23.11
C THR A 67 -5.12 9.37 -23.25
N PRO A 68 -5.07 10.69 -23.02
CA PRO A 68 -3.82 11.44 -23.04
C PRO A 68 -2.80 10.85 -22.06
N ILE A 69 -1.53 10.76 -22.48
CA ILE A 69 -0.42 10.26 -21.68
C ILE A 69 0.54 11.43 -21.39
N ASN A 70 0.76 11.73 -20.12
CA ASN A 70 1.76 12.71 -19.69
C ASN A 70 3.11 11.99 -19.54
N PRO A 71 4.12 12.26 -20.39
CA PRO A 71 5.42 11.60 -20.26
C PRO A 71 6.11 12.03 -18.96
N PHE A 72 6.91 11.14 -18.39
CA PHE A 72 7.76 11.51 -17.25
C PHE A 72 8.89 12.43 -17.69
N SER A 73 9.07 13.52 -16.97
CA SER A 73 10.19 14.44 -17.12
C SER A 73 11.10 14.33 -15.89
N PRO A 74 12.22 13.59 -15.97
CA PRO A 74 13.19 13.52 -14.88
C PRO A 74 13.72 14.92 -14.56
N ARG A 75 13.75 15.29 -13.28
CA ARG A 75 14.37 16.54 -12.84
C ARG A 75 15.81 16.28 -12.40
N PRO A 76 16.74 17.20 -12.65
CA PRO A 76 18.06 17.12 -12.03
C PRO A 76 17.88 17.10 -10.51
N LEU A 77 18.57 16.16 -9.86
CA LEU A 77 18.62 16.09 -8.41
C LEU A 77 19.19 17.40 -7.83
N ARG A 78 18.68 17.85 -6.68
CA ARG A 78 19.31 18.95 -5.93
C ARG A 78 20.75 18.57 -5.56
N GLU A 79 21.65 19.54 -5.48
CA GLU A 79 23.04 19.33 -5.07
C GLU A 79 23.10 18.54 -3.75
N GLY A 80 23.87 17.44 -3.73
CA GLY A 80 24.04 16.57 -2.55
C GLY A 80 23.14 15.33 -2.47
N ALA A 81 22.24 15.11 -3.43
CA ALA A 81 21.47 13.86 -3.49
C ALA A 81 22.26 12.72 -4.15
N ALA A 82 22.32 11.56 -3.49
CA ALA A 82 22.85 10.35 -4.08
C ALA A 82 21.89 9.83 -5.17
N GLY A 83 22.42 9.59 -6.36
CA GLY A 83 21.67 9.00 -7.46
C GLY A 83 22.58 8.44 -8.54
N GLU A 84 22.31 7.21 -8.96
CA GLU A 84 22.65 6.79 -10.32
C GLU A 84 21.90 7.71 -11.30
N GLY A 85 22.43 7.95 -12.50
CA GLY A 85 21.79 8.84 -13.49
C GLY A 85 20.30 8.55 -13.70
N ALA A 86 19.52 9.52 -14.19
CA ALA A 86 18.06 9.41 -14.30
C ALA A 86 17.62 8.11 -15.00
N ARG A 87 16.97 7.23 -14.23
CA ARG A 87 16.53 5.88 -14.63
C ARG A 87 15.05 5.68 -14.28
N LEU A 88 14.23 5.41 -15.29
CA LEU A 88 12.80 5.13 -15.14
C LEU A 88 12.52 3.65 -14.85
N ASP A 89 13.55 2.80 -14.89
CA ASP A 89 13.51 1.37 -14.53
C ASP A 89 13.98 1.09 -13.08
N GLY A 90 14.32 2.15 -12.34
CA GLY A 90 14.78 2.11 -10.94
C GLY A 90 13.69 2.57 -9.95
N ASN A 91 14.13 3.06 -8.79
CA ASN A 91 13.24 3.69 -7.82
C ASN A 91 12.72 5.02 -8.34
N LEU A 92 11.41 5.26 -8.24
CA LEU A 92 10.77 6.47 -8.78
C LEU A 92 10.00 7.22 -7.69
N ILE A 93 10.12 8.54 -7.73
CA ILE A 93 9.19 9.45 -7.07
C ILE A 93 8.65 10.40 -8.13
N ILE A 94 7.34 10.37 -8.34
CA ILE A 94 6.64 11.13 -9.37
C ILE A 94 5.82 12.22 -8.69
N HIS A 95 6.11 13.47 -9.02
CA HIS A 95 5.29 14.61 -8.65
C HIS A 95 4.24 14.88 -9.73
N GLY A 96 2.97 14.76 -9.35
CA GLY A 96 1.82 15.09 -10.17
C GLY A 96 0.57 14.32 -9.75
N ASP A 97 -0.57 14.64 -10.37
CA ASP A 97 -1.81 13.92 -10.13
C ASP A 97 -1.66 12.42 -10.45
N ASN A 98 -2.06 11.60 -9.50
CA ASN A 98 -1.86 10.16 -9.57
C ASN A 98 -2.65 9.48 -10.68
N LEU A 99 -3.80 10.00 -11.11
CA LEU A 99 -4.52 9.43 -12.26
C LEU A 99 -3.69 9.54 -13.54
N HIS A 100 -3.01 10.67 -13.74
CA HIS A 100 -2.13 10.87 -14.90
C HIS A 100 -0.82 10.08 -14.77
N ALA A 101 -0.21 10.05 -13.58
CA ALA A 101 0.98 9.26 -13.34
C ALA A 101 0.75 7.76 -13.57
N LEU A 102 -0.36 7.21 -13.07
CA LEU A 102 -0.70 5.80 -13.27
C LEU A 102 -0.89 5.46 -14.75
N LYS A 103 -1.50 6.36 -15.55
CA LYS A 103 -1.58 6.19 -17.02
C LYS A 103 -0.20 6.20 -17.67
N ALA A 104 0.69 7.08 -17.23
CA ALA A 104 2.06 7.18 -17.73
C ALA A 104 2.92 5.95 -17.37
N LEU A 105 2.59 5.25 -16.28
CA LEU A 105 3.25 4.00 -15.89
C LEU A 105 2.82 2.80 -16.76
N LEU A 106 1.60 2.80 -17.34
CA LEU A 106 1.06 1.63 -18.05
C LEU A 106 2.01 1.05 -19.12
N PRO A 107 2.63 1.83 -20.03
CA PRO A 107 3.50 1.26 -21.07
C PRO A 107 4.71 0.51 -20.50
N MET A 108 5.18 0.89 -19.32
CA MET A 108 6.36 0.33 -18.67
C MET A 108 6.05 -0.78 -17.67
N TYR A 109 4.96 -0.62 -16.92
CA TYR A 109 4.70 -1.36 -15.68
C TYR A 109 3.40 -2.14 -15.67
N ALA A 110 2.60 -2.12 -16.74
CA ALA A 110 1.40 -2.97 -16.84
C ALA A 110 1.76 -4.44 -16.59
N GLY A 111 1.05 -5.08 -15.66
CA GLY A 111 1.28 -6.48 -15.28
C GLY A 111 2.60 -6.76 -14.54
N LYS A 112 3.31 -5.76 -14.01
CA LYS A 112 4.64 -5.93 -13.40
C LYS A 112 4.73 -5.55 -11.92
N VAL A 113 3.73 -4.89 -11.35
CA VAL A 113 3.76 -4.43 -9.95
C VAL A 113 3.34 -5.57 -9.02
N ASP A 114 4.16 -5.94 -8.05
CA ASP A 114 3.89 -7.08 -7.16
C ASP A 114 3.09 -6.67 -5.92
N CYS A 115 3.31 -5.46 -5.43
CA CYS A 115 2.60 -4.94 -4.26
C CYS A 115 2.16 -3.51 -4.52
N VAL A 116 0.86 -3.25 -4.41
CA VAL A 116 0.31 -1.91 -4.33
C VAL A 116 -0.08 -1.66 -2.89
N PHE A 117 0.51 -0.65 -2.25
CA PHE A 117 0.05 -0.13 -0.96
C PHE A 117 -0.45 1.29 -1.17
N ILE A 118 -1.67 1.59 -0.72
CA ILE A 118 -2.22 2.94 -0.82
C ILE A 118 -2.94 3.35 0.45
N ASP A 119 -2.75 4.63 0.80
CA ASP A 119 -3.42 5.31 1.90
C ASP A 119 -4.23 6.50 1.35
N PRO A 120 -5.37 6.23 0.69
CA PRO A 120 -6.19 7.29 0.10
C PRO A 120 -6.81 8.20 1.18
N PRO A 121 -7.35 9.38 0.84
CA PRO A 121 -8.09 10.20 1.79
C PRO A 121 -9.27 9.43 2.38
N TYR A 122 -9.46 9.50 3.70
CA TYR A 122 -10.48 8.71 4.42
C TYR A 122 -11.88 9.30 4.32
N ASN A 123 -11.98 10.54 3.81
CA ASN A 123 -13.25 11.23 3.61
C ASN A 123 -13.99 11.51 4.93
N THR A 124 -13.23 11.80 6.01
CA THR A 124 -13.81 12.17 7.31
C THR A 124 -14.64 13.46 7.25
N GLY A 125 -14.42 14.29 6.23
CA GLY A 125 -15.08 15.58 6.01
C GLY A 125 -14.39 16.76 6.69
N ASN A 126 -13.25 16.53 7.36
CA ASN A 126 -12.42 17.56 7.98
C ASN A 126 -11.03 17.70 7.32
N GLU A 127 -10.74 16.87 6.32
CA GLU A 127 -9.41 16.78 5.67
C GLU A 127 -9.14 17.89 4.65
N GLY A 128 -10.10 18.79 4.39
CA GLY A 128 -9.96 19.83 3.36
C GLY A 128 -9.78 19.30 1.94
N TRP A 129 -9.97 17.98 1.75
CA TRP A 129 -9.78 17.31 0.47
C TRP A 129 -10.80 17.79 -0.57
N CYS A 130 -10.33 17.90 -1.82
CA CYS A 130 -11.11 18.32 -2.97
C CYS A 130 -11.08 17.24 -4.06
N TYR A 131 -12.23 16.94 -4.64
CA TYR A 131 -12.28 16.10 -5.85
C TYR A 131 -11.82 16.94 -7.05
N ASN A 132 -10.75 16.52 -7.72
CA ASN A 132 -10.18 17.22 -8.86
C ASN A 132 -9.89 16.23 -10.01
N ASP A 133 -10.90 15.92 -10.80
CA ASP A 133 -10.72 15.26 -12.08
C ASP A 133 -10.96 16.31 -13.18
N ASN A 134 -10.05 16.40 -14.17
CA ASN A 134 -10.13 17.30 -15.33
C ASN A 134 -11.24 16.85 -16.31
N VAL A 135 -12.48 16.93 -15.86
CA VAL A 135 -13.67 16.59 -16.63
C VAL A 135 -14.02 17.72 -17.61
N ASN A 136 -14.45 17.34 -18.82
CA ASN A 136 -14.74 18.30 -19.90
C ASN A 136 -16.19 18.80 -19.91
N SER A 137 -17.05 18.28 -19.04
CA SER A 137 -18.46 18.72 -18.97
C SER A 137 -18.58 20.06 -18.21
N PRO A 138 -19.20 21.10 -18.80
CA PRO A 138 -19.39 22.41 -18.15
C PRO A 138 -20.11 22.33 -16.79
N MET A 139 -21.11 21.45 -16.68
CA MET A 139 -21.87 21.24 -15.44
C MET A 139 -21.01 20.61 -14.34
N LEU A 140 -20.09 19.71 -14.71
CA LEU A 140 -19.17 19.10 -13.76
C LEU A 140 -18.03 20.06 -13.39
N ARG A 141 -17.53 20.89 -14.31
CA ARG A 141 -16.54 21.92 -13.99
C ARG A 141 -17.08 22.96 -13.01
N GLU A 142 -18.31 23.42 -13.23
CA GLU A 142 -18.99 24.33 -12.30
C GLU A 142 -19.17 23.68 -10.92
N TRP A 143 -19.53 22.39 -10.88
CA TRP A 143 -19.67 21.63 -9.64
C TRP A 143 -18.34 21.33 -8.92
N LEU A 144 -17.26 21.03 -9.65
CA LEU A 144 -15.91 20.79 -9.09
C LEU A 144 -15.25 22.07 -8.59
N ASN A 145 -15.45 23.19 -9.28
CA ASN A 145 -14.93 24.50 -8.88
C ASN A 145 -15.63 25.05 -7.61
N SER A 146 -16.72 24.43 -7.16
CA SER A 146 -17.62 24.95 -6.13
C SER A 146 -17.44 24.39 -4.72
N ASN A 147 -16.24 23.94 -4.31
CA ASN A 147 -15.73 23.85 -2.90
C ASN A 147 -15.18 22.48 -2.42
N PRO A 148 -14.34 22.50 -1.37
CA PRO A 148 -13.90 21.35 -0.57
C PRO A 148 -15.04 20.45 -0.08
N VAL A 149 -14.72 19.15 0.06
CA VAL A 149 -15.67 18.12 0.47
C VAL A 149 -15.83 18.14 1.99
N GLY A 150 -16.79 18.92 2.46
CA GLY A 150 -17.19 18.98 3.86
C GLY A 150 -18.19 17.88 4.26
N VAL A 151 -18.40 17.70 5.57
CA VAL A 151 -19.37 16.74 6.12
C VAL A 151 -20.80 16.98 5.60
N GLU A 152 -21.17 18.23 5.35
CA GLU A 152 -22.51 18.64 4.86
C GLU A 152 -22.72 18.41 3.36
N ASP A 153 -21.70 17.97 2.62
CA ASP A 153 -21.81 17.68 1.19
C ASP A 153 -22.53 16.34 0.97
N GLY A 154 -23.79 16.39 0.56
CA GLY A 154 -24.61 15.20 0.29
C GLY A 154 -24.06 14.30 -0.83
N LEU A 155 -23.10 14.77 -1.65
CA LEU A 155 -22.44 14.01 -2.72
C LEU A 155 -21.01 13.59 -2.35
N ARG A 156 -20.59 13.80 -1.09
CA ARG A 156 -19.25 13.49 -0.58
C ARG A 156 -18.79 12.07 -0.93
N HIS A 157 -19.67 11.10 -0.75
CA HIS A 157 -19.37 9.69 -1.00
C HIS A 157 -19.27 9.39 -2.51
N ASP A 158 -20.15 9.99 -3.33
CA ASP A 158 -20.13 9.82 -4.78
C ASP A 158 -18.84 10.41 -5.39
N LYS A 159 -18.40 11.58 -4.89
CA LYS A 159 -17.12 12.21 -5.25
C LYS A 159 -15.94 11.29 -4.99
N TRP A 160 -15.86 10.74 -3.78
CA TRP A 160 -14.80 9.81 -3.40
C TRP A 160 -14.81 8.55 -4.28
N LEU A 161 -16.00 7.99 -4.52
CA LEU A 161 -16.17 6.82 -5.40
C LEU A 161 -15.68 7.08 -6.82
N CYS A 162 -16.05 8.24 -7.41
CA CYS A 162 -15.63 8.59 -8.76
C CYS A 162 -14.10 8.75 -8.87
N MET A 163 -13.49 9.39 -7.88
CA MET A 163 -12.05 9.56 -7.78
C MET A 163 -11.30 8.22 -7.74
N MET A 164 -11.75 7.34 -6.85
CA MET A 164 -11.08 6.08 -6.59
C MET A 164 -11.29 5.05 -7.69
N TRP A 165 -12.46 5.05 -8.36
CA TRP A 165 -12.78 4.07 -9.41
C TRP A 165 -11.71 4.01 -10.50
N LEU A 166 -11.32 5.16 -11.04
CA LEU A 166 -10.35 5.21 -12.12
C LEU A 166 -8.95 4.81 -11.68
N ARG A 167 -8.56 5.25 -10.49
CA ARG A 167 -7.24 4.96 -9.92
C ARG A 167 -7.11 3.47 -9.60
N LEU A 168 -8.11 2.87 -8.96
CA LEU A 168 -8.13 1.44 -8.65
C LEU A 168 -8.18 0.56 -9.89
N ARG A 169 -8.87 0.99 -10.95
CA ARG A 169 -8.81 0.32 -12.25
C ARG A 169 -7.40 0.30 -12.84
N LEU A 170 -6.69 1.43 -12.81
CA LEU A 170 -5.31 1.50 -13.31
C LEU A 170 -4.34 0.69 -12.44
N LEU A 171 -4.48 0.77 -11.12
CA LEU A 171 -3.70 -0.06 -10.19
C LEU A 171 -3.91 -1.55 -10.45
N HIS A 172 -5.14 -1.97 -10.72
CA HIS A 172 -5.44 -3.34 -11.15
C HIS A 172 -4.69 -3.71 -12.44
N GLU A 173 -4.63 -2.85 -13.46
CA GLU A 173 -3.88 -3.13 -14.70
C GLU A 173 -2.35 -3.16 -14.50
N LEU A 174 -1.83 -2.41 -13.53
CA LEU A 174 -0.39 -2.38 -13.20
C LEU A 174 0.06 -3.62 -12.41
N LEU A 175 -0.83 -4.20 -11.61
CA LEU A 175 -0.53 -5.40 -10.81
C LEU A 175 -0.15 -6.60 -11.68
N SER A 176 0.90 -7.31 -11.30
CA SER A 176 1.26 -8.63 -11.81
C SER A 176 0.19 -9.66 -11.44
N GLU A 177 0.14 -10.79 -12.15
CA GLU A 177 -0.82 -11.88 -11.88
C GLU A 177 -0.68 -12.44 -10.46
N THR A 178 0.52 -12.39 -9.89
CA THR A 178 0.84 -12.77 -8.51
C THR A 178 0.92 -11.54 -7.59
N GLY A 179 0.34 -10.41 -7.99
CA GLY A 179 0.38 -9.17 -7.24
C GLY A 179 -0.76 -9.03 -6.23
N SER A 180 -0.59 -8.14 -5.26
CA SER A 180 -1.61 -7.82 -4.26
C SER A 180 -1.78 -6.32 -4.01
N LEU A 181 -3.01 -5.93 -3.71
CA LEU A 181 -3.41 -4.58 -3.31
C LEU A 181 -3.69 -4.55 -1.81
N TRP A 182 -3.15 -3.54 -1.15
CA TRP A 182 -3.29 -3.24 0.28
C TRP A 182 -3.77 -1.80 0.43
N MET A 183 -4.94 -1.59 1.04
CA MET A 183 -5.54 -0.26 1.18
C MET A 183 -5.93 0.01 2.64
N THR A 184 -5.46 1.11 3.20
CA THR A 184 -5.86 1.57 4.53
C THR A 184 -7.04 2.54 4.48
N LEU A 185 -8.01 2.35 5.37
CA LEU A 185 -9.21 3.18 5.50
C LEU A 185 -9.75 3.16 6.94
N ASP A 186 -10.56 4.16 7.29
CA ASP A 186 -11.41 4.14 8.48
C ASP A 186 -12.86 3.68 8.14
N ASP A 187 -13.77 3.81 9.09
CA ASP A 187 -15.18 3.42 8.93
C ASP A 187 -15.96 4.22 7.86
N ASN A 188 -15.49 5.40 7.42
CA ASN A 188 -16.27 6.26 6.52
C ASN A 188 -16.47 5.62 5.14
N GLU A 189 -15.41 5.04 4.56
CA GLU A 189 -15.42 4.53 3.19
C GLU A 189 -15.10 3.05 3.03
N ILE A 190 -14.75 2.35 4.11
CA ILE A 190 -14.33 0.94 4.04
C ILE A 190 -15.31 0.04 3.28
N HIS A 191 -16.62 0.20 3.52
CA HIS A 191 -17.64 -0.61 2.87
C HIS A 191 -17.83 -0.25 1.39
N ARG A 192 -17.72 1.04 1.05
CA ARG A 192 -17.83 1.53 -0.33
C ARG A 192 -16.60 1.14 -1.15
N ALA A 193 -15.42 1.25 -0.56
CA ALA A 193 -14.17 0.75 -1.12
C ALA A 193 -14.24 -0.75 -1.37
N ARG A 194 -14.73 -1.52 -0.40
CA ARG A 194 -14.92 -2.97 -0.55
C ARG A 194 -15.80 -3.33 -1.75
N MET A 195 -16.98 -2.71 -1.87
CA MET A 195 -17.88 -2.94 -3.01
C MET A 195 -17.24 -2.57 -4.35
N MET A 196 -16.44 -1.50 -4.38
CA MET A 196 -15.73 -1.08 -5.57
C MET A 196 -14.66 -2.08 -5.98
N LEU A 197 -13.87 -2.55 -5.01
CA LEU A 197 -12.84 -3.55 -5.23
C LEU A 197 -13.42 -4.89 -5.67
N ASP A 198 -14.55 -5.32 -5.10
CA ASP A 198 -15.28 -6.51 -5.59
C ASP A 198 -15.68 -6.36 -7.06
N ALA A 199 -16.09 -5.16 -7.51
CA ALA A 199 -16.44 -4.91 -8.89
C ALA A 199 -15.23 -4.83 -9.85
N ILE A 200 -14.05 -4.45 -9.34
CA ILE A 200 -12.82 -4.30 -10.13
C ILE A 200 -12.03 -5.60 -10.21
N PHE A 201 -11.76 -6.22 -9.06
CA PHE A 201 -10.95 -7.43 -8.89
C PHE A 201 -11.79 -8.72 -8.96
N GLY A 202 -13.09 -8.64 -8.66
CA GLY A 202 -13.95 -9.80 -8.42
C GLY A 202 -13.98 -10.18 -6.94
N GLU A 203 -15.16 -10.55 -6.43
CA GLU A 203 -15.37 -10.92 -5.02
C GLU A 203 -14.51 -12.11 -4.59
N GLN A 204 -14.28 -13.06 -5.50
CA GLN A 204 -13.44 -14.24 -5.25
C GLN A 204 -11.95 -13.90 -4.99
N ASN A 205 -11.53 -12.71 -5.41
CA ASN A 205 -10.15 -12.23 -5.26
C ASN A 205 -9.92 -11.40 -4.00
N PHE A 206 -10.97 -11.22 -3.19
CA PHE A 206 -10.82 -10.69 -1.84
C PHE A 206 -10.08 -11.70 -0.96
N VAL A 207 -9.02 -11.23 -0.31
CA VAL A 207 -8.24 -12.05 0.62
C VAL A 207 -8.82 -11.92 2.03
N VAL A 208 -8.70 -10.73 2.62
CA VAL A 208 -9.12 -10.45 4.00
C VAL A 208 -9.15 -8.95 4.28
N THR A 209 -9.83 -8.56 5.36
CA THR A 209 -9.69 -7.24 5.98
C THR A 209 -8.99 -7.43 7.32
N CYS A 210 -7.81 -6.82 7.46
CA CYS A 210 -7.08 -6.77 8.71
C CYS A 210 -7.50 -5.53 9.52
N ILE A 211 -7.37 -5.62 10.84
CA ILE A 211 -7.57 -4.52 11.79
C ILE A 211 -6.20 -4.05 12.25
N TRP A 212 -5.88 -2.78 12.01
CA TRP A 212 -4.68 -2.14 12.52
C TRP A 212 -5.03 -1.31 13.76
N HIS A 213 -4.48 -1.67 14.91
CA HIS A 213 -4.63 -0.92 16.15
C HIS A 213 -3.75 0.34 16.09
N LYS A 214 -4.37 1.50 15.79
CA LYS A 214 -3.66 2.76 15.50
C LYS A 214 -3.42 3.65 16.71
N ASN A 215 -4.12 3.39 17.82
CA ASN A 215 -3.97 4.12 19.08
C ASN A 215 -3.53 3.17 20.19
N TYR A 216 -2.54 3.57 20.99
CA TYR A 216 -2.11 2.82 22.18
C TYR A 216 -3.12 2.93 23.34
N ALA A 217 -3.69 4.13 23.52
CA ALA A 217 -4.54 4.45 24.67
C ALA A 217 -5.95 4.84 24.22
N PRO A 218 -7.00 4.39 24.95
CA PRO A 218 -8.36 4.82 24.70
C PRO A 218 -8.55 6.34 24.90
N LYS A 219 -9.40 6.94 24.07
CA LYS A 219 -9.87 8.32 24.19
C LYS A 219 -10.93 8.41 25.28
N SER A 220 -10.55 8.95 26.43
CA SER A 220 -11.47 9.17 27.57
C SER A 220 -12.63 10.12 27.26
N SER A 221 -12.50 10.95 26.22
CA SER A 221 -13.55 11.86 25.73
C SER A 221 -14.56 11.20 24.79
N ALA A 222 -14.39 9.91 24.44
CA ALA A 222 -15.28 9.22 23.53
C ALA A 222 -16.70 9.08 24.13
N ARG A 223 -17.72 9.46 23.36
CA ARG A 223 -19.13 9.37 23.78
C ARG A 223 -19.68 7.94 23.76
N HIS A 224 -19.25 7.13 22.80
CA HIS A 224 -19.76 5.77 22.58
C HIS A 224 -18.67 4.73 22.78
N PHE A 225 -17.76 4.64 21.80
CA PHE A 225 -16.59 3.77 21.85
C PHE A 225 -15.35 4.59 21.51
N SER A 226 -14.21 4.23 22.10
CA SER A 226 -12.92 4.75 21.65
C SER A 226 -12.55 4.06 20.35
N GLU A 227 -12.61 4.80 19.25
CA GLU A 227 -12.17 4.32 17.94
C GLU A 227 -10.64 4.28 17.89
N ASP A 228 -10.10 3.08 18.10
CA ASP A 228 -8.68 2.83 18.30
C ASP A 228 -8.04 2.08 17.14
N HIS A 229 -8.81 1.72 16.10
CA HIS A 229 -8.32 1.00 14.93
C HIS A 229 -8.67 1.66 13.59
N ASP A 230 -7.94 1.23 12.56
CA ASP A 230 -8.26 1.39 11.15
C ASP A 230 -8.30 0.00 10.49
N TYR A 231 -8.76 -0.04 9.25
CA TYR A 231 -8.86 -1.25 8.46
C TYR A 231 -7.77 -1.27 7.38
N LEU A 232 -7.32 -2.47 7.04
CA LEU A 232 -6.44 -2.75 5.91
C LEU A 232 -7.10 -3.81 5.03
N ILE A 233 -7.67 -3.39 3.89
CA ILE A 233 -8.29 -4.29 2.91
C ILE A 233 -7.21 -4.88 2.01
N ILE A 234 -7.28 -6.19 1.79
CA ILE A 234 -6.33 -6.93 0.98
C ILE A 234 -7.06 -7.66 -0.16
N TYR A 235 -6.63 -7.39 -1.39
CA TYR A 235 -7.03 -8.12 -2.59
C TYR A 235 -5.79 -8.69 -3.28
N ALA A 236 -5.95 -9.87 -3.87
CA ALA A 236 -4.98 -10.37 -4.83
C ALA A 236 -5.47 -10.08 -6.26
N LYS A 237 -4.55 -10.01 -7.22
CA LYS A 237 -4.92 -10.01 -8.64
C LYS A 237 -5.63 -11.33 -8.99
N ASP A 238 -5.05 -12.44 -8.54
CA ASP A 238 -5.65 -13.77 -8.54
C ASP A 238 -5.41 -14.45 -7.18
N ALA A 239 -6.48 -14.56 -6.36
CA ALA A 239 -6.39 -15.15 -5.03
C ALA A 239 -6.23 -16.68 -5.04
N ALA A 240 -6.43 -17.35 -6.18
CA ALA A 240 -6.17 -18.79 -6.29
C ALA A 240 -4.66 -19.09 -6.36
N ILE A 241 -3.86 -18.12 -6.79
CA ILE A 241 -2.40 -18.27 -6.98
C ILE A 241 -1.64 -17.52 -5.88
N TRP A 242 -2.11 -16.35 -5.49
CA TRP A 242 -1.43 -15.53 -4.50
C TRP A 242 -1.59 -16.10 -3.07
N ALA A 243 -0.50 -16.06 -2.31
CA ALA A 243 -0.50 -16.36 -0.89
C ALA A 243 0.50 -15.42 -0.17
N PRO A 244 0.19 -14.99 1.07
CA PRO A 244 1.13 -14.19 1.83
C PRO A 244 2.32 -15.04 2.27
N ASN A 245 3.49 -14.40 2.38
CA ASN A 245 4.65 -14.99 3.03
C ASN A 245 4.35 -15.32 4.50
N LEU A 246 5.16 -16.23 5.07
CA LEU A 246 5.11 -16.52 6.49
C LEU A 246 5.93 -15.48 7.25
N LEU A 247 5.40 -15.02 8.38
CA LEU A 247 6.14 -14.15 9.28
C LEU A 247 7.18 -14.95 10.06
N GLU A 248 8.23 -14.29 10.50
CA GLU A 248 9.21 -14.91 11.41
C GLU A 248 8.54 -15.35 12.73
N ARG A 249 9.09 -16.42 13.34
CA ARG A 249 8.65 -16.87 14.67
C ARG A 249 9.21 -15.91 15.71
N THR A 250 8.42 -15.61 16.74
CA THR A 250 8.91 -14.78 17.84
C THR A 250 9.75 -15.58 18.82
N GLU A 251 10.65 -14.93 19.54
CA GLU A 251 11.49 -15.58 20.55
C GLU A 251 10.66 -16.19 21.68
N GLU A 252 9.56 -15.53 22.09
CA GLU A 252 8.63 -16.06 23.09
C GLU A 252 8.04 -17.41 22.66
N GLN A 253 7.73 -17.57 21.37
CA GLN A 253 7.23 -18.83 20.83
C GLN A 253 8.29 -19.93 20.80
N ASN A 254 9.57 -19.56 20.68
CA ASN A 254 10.68 -20.49 20.75
C ASN A 254 10.95 -20.93 22.20
N THR A 255 10.69 -20.09 23.21
CA THR A 255 10.85 -20.46 24.64
C THR A 255 9.98 -21.63 25.10
N ALA A 256 8.86 -21.89 24.39
CA ALA A 256 7.98 -23.01 24.67
C ALA A 256 8.61 -24.37 24.29
N TYR A 257 9.63 -24.40 23.44
CA TYR A 257 10.34 -25.61 23.05
C TYR A 257 11.51 -25.87 24.00
N LYS A 258 11.51 -27.05 24.62
CA LYS A 258 12.53 -27.50 25.58
C LYS A 258 12.95 -28.93 25.24
N ASN A 259 14.03 -29.42 25.83
CA ASN A 259 14.44 -30.81 25.68
C ASN A 259 14.74 -31.46 27.04
N PRO A 260 13.73 -31.59 27.93
CA PRO A 260 13.94 -32.08 29.29
C PRO A 260 14.38 -33.56 29.35
N ASP A 261 14.12 -34.33 28.30
CA ASP A 261 14.40 -35.76 28.22
C ASP A 261 15.57 -36.11 27.28
N ASN A 262 16.34 -35.11 26.86
CA ASN A 262 17.51 -35.26 25.98
C ASN A 262 17.21 -36.04 24.70
N ASP A 263 16.03 -35.82 24.10
CA ASP A 263 15.65 -36.43 22.84
C ASP A 263 16.65 -36.01 21.73
N PRO A 264 17.21 -36.94 20.94
CA PRO A 264 18.22 -36.63 19.93
C PRO A 264 17.69 -35.75 18.78
N ARG A 265 16.37 -35.62 18.62
CA ARG A 265 15.74 -34.75 17.62
C ARG A 265 15.75 -33.26 18.00
N GLY A 266 16.20 -32.93 19.20
CA GLY A 266 16.36 -31.55 19.69
C GLY A 266 15.15 -31.01 20.44
N LEU A 267 14.99 -29.69 20.45
CA LEU A 267 13.96 -28.99 21.20
C LEU A 267 12.55 -29.37 20.73
N TRP A 268 11.64 -29.63 21.68
CA TRP A 268 10.26 -29.99 21.42
C TRP A 268 9.31 -29.35 22.43
N ARG A 269 8.02 -29.30 22.11
CA ARG A 269 6.97 -28.89 23.07
C ARG A 269 5.86 -29.93 23.15
N PRO A 270 5.23 -30.12 24.32
CA PRO A 270 4.11 -31.03 24.45
C PRO A 270 2.89 -30.49 23.70
N ASN A 271 2.16 -31.37 23.03
CA ASN A 271 0.86 -31.08 22.42
C ASN A 271 -0.23 -31.91 23.10
N ASN A 272 -1.48 -31.48 22.95
CA ASN A 272 -2.62 -32.20 23.49
C ASN A 272 -2.99 -33.39 22.60
N LEU A 273 -3.03 -34.60 23.15
CA LEU A 273 -3.47 -35.81 22.46
C LEU A 273 -4.99 -35.86 22.26
N ALA A 274 -5.77 -35.11 23.03
CA ALA A 274 -7.22 -35.09 22.96
C ALA A 274 -7.75 -33.94 22.08
N ALA A 275 -8.92 -34.16 21.46
CA ALA A 275 -9.68 -33.17 20.70
C ALA A 275 -11.19 -33.40 20.88
N ARG A 276 -12.00 -32.37 20.63
CA ARG A 276 -13.47 -32.45 20.77
C ARG A 276 -14.16 -33.19 19.62
N ASN A 277 -13.52 -33.30 18.45
CA ASN A 277 -14.13 -33.89 17.27
C ASN A 277 -14.27 -35.41 17.45
N TYR A 278 -15.48 -35.94 17.17
CA TYR A 278 -15.72 -37.38 17.21
C TYR A 278 -14.76 -38.11 16.28
N TYR A 279 -14.08 -39.13 16.82
CA TYR A 279 -13.20 -40.00 16.06
C TYR A 279 -13.42 -41.43 16.53
N SER A 280 -13.92 -42.29 15.64
CA SER A 280 -14.36 -43.64 15.97
C SER A 280 -13.26 -44.55 16.51
N LYS A 281 -11.99 -44.28 16.19
CA LYS A 281 -10.82 -45.00 16.74
C LYS A 281 -10.15 -44.26 17.90
N GLY A 282 -10.75 -43.19 18.40
CA GLY A 282 -10.19 -42.31 19.44
C GLY A 282 -10.59 -42.66 20.87
N THR A 283 -11.29 -43.79 21.06
CA THR A 283 -11.77 -44.27 22.36
C THR A 283 -11.08 -45.58 22.71
N TYR A 284 -9.96 -45.49 23.41
CA TYR A 284 -9.20 -46.63 23.91
C TYR A 284 -8.43 -46.24 25.16
N ALA A 285 -8.14 -47.23 26.00
CA ALA A 285 -7.34 -47.05 27.21
C ALA A 285 -5.84 -46.96 26.89
N ILE A 286 -5.11 -46.17 27.67
CA ILE A 286 -3.66 -46.01 27.56
C ILE A 286 -3.00 -46.39 28.88
N SER A 287 -2.03 -47.29 28.84
CA SER A 287 -1.19 -47.63 30.00
C SER A 287 0.04 -46.71 30.05
N CYS A 288 0.22 -46.00 31.15
CA CYS A 288 1.40 -45.19 31.43
C CYS A 288 2.59 -46.07 31.85
N PRO A 289 3.84 -45.62 31.63
CA PRO A 289 5.05 -46.29 32.15
C PRO A 289 5.05 -46.50 33.68
N SER A 290 4.36 -45.64 34.44
CA SER A 290 4.17 -45.79 35.88
C SER A 290 3.27 -46.96 36.31
N GLY A 291 2.59 -47.61 35.35
CA GLY A 291 1.57 -48.64 35.61
C GLY A 291 0.14 -48.09 35.75
N ARG A 292 -0.04 -46.76 35.76
CA ARG A 292 -1.38 -46.13 35.74
C ARG A 292 -2.09 -46.40 34.41
N VAL A 293 -3.39 -46.68 34.45
CA VAL A 293 -4.24 -46.80 33.25
C VAL A 293 -5.12 -45.56 33.11
N ILE A 294 -5.15 -44.99 31.92
CA ILE A 294 -6.04 -43.91 31.51
C ILE A 294 -7.14 -44.56 30.66
N GLU A 295 -8.33 -44.73 31.24
CA GLU A 295 -9.47 -45.40 30.59
C GLU A 295 -9.90 -44.76 29.25
N GLY A 296 -9.64 -43.45 29.12
CA GLY A 296 -9.94 -42.72 27.91
C GLY A 296 -9.67 -41.22 28.04
N PRO A 297 -9.88 -40.46 26.96
CA PRO A 297 -9.75 -39.01 26.98
C PRO A 297 -10.83 -38.37 27.87
N PRO A 298 -10.67 -37.11 28.31
CA PRO A 298 -11.68 -36.40 29.09
C PRO A 298 -13.08 -36.46 28.46
N SER A 299 -14.13 -36.49 29.29
CA SER A 299 -15.51 -36.57 28.81
C SER A 299 -15.82 -35.50 27.76
N GLY A 300 -16.41 -35.91 26.63
CA GLY A 300 -16.67 -35.03 25.48
C GLY A 300 -15.46 -34.80 24.56
N SER A 301 -14.39 -35.60 24.69
CA SER A 301 -13.24 -35.58 23.80
C SER A 301 -12.83 -36.98 23.36
N TYR A 302 -11.96 -37.04 22.34
CA TYR A 302 -11.47 -38.25 21.69
C TYR A 302 -9.95 -38.12 21.50
N TRP A 303 -9.21 -39.22 21.54
CA TRP A 303 -7.80 -39.21 21.13
C TRP A 303 -7.70 -38.84 19.64
N ARG A 304 -6.73 -38.00 19.29
CA ARG A 304 -6.51 -37.49 17.91
C ARG A 304 -5.98 -38.55 16.95
N VAL A 305 -5.55 -39.69 17.46
CA VAL A 305 -4.89 -40.77 16.71
C VAL A 305 -5.51 -42.11 17.12
N SER A 306 -5.39 -43.13 16.27
CA SER A 306 -5.81 -44.48 16.62
C SER A 306 -4.84 -45.13 17.60
N GLU A 307 -5.28 -46.20 18.27
CA GLU A 307 -4.43 -46.97 19.20
C GLU A 307 -3.15 -47.47 18.52
N GLU A 308 -3.22 -47.94 17.27
CA GLU A 308 -2.06 -48.42 16.52
C GLU A 308 -1.06 -47.29 16.25
N LYS A 309 -1.56 -46.12 15.86
CA LYS A 309 -0.72 -44.95 15.61
C LYS A 309 -0.11 -44.41 16.90
N PHE A 310 -0.86 -44.43 18.01
CA PHE A 310 -0.34 -44.06 19.32
C PHE A 310 0.81 -44.99 19.75
N LYS A 311 0.62 -46.32 19.65
CA LYS A 311 1.68 -47.30 19.95
C LYS A 311 2.91 -47.13 19.06
N ALA A 312 2.72 -46.78 17.79
CA ALA A 312 3.84 -46.47 16.89
C ALA A 312 4.59 -45.19 17.31
N MET A 313 3.87 -44.13 17.69
CA MET A 313 4.46 -42.89 18.19
C MET A 313 5.22 -43.10 19.50
N ASP A 314 4.68 -43.90 20.41
CA ASP A 314 5.31 -44.23 21.69
C ASP A 314 6.60 -45.02 21.49
N ARG A 315 6.59 -46.02 20.60
CA ARG A 315 7.80 -46.77 20.21
C ARG A 315 8.87 -45.88 19.57
N ASP A 316 8.46 -44.87 18.82
CA ASP A 316 9.34 -43.86 18.20
C ASP A 316 9.74 -42.73 19.19
N GLY A 317 9.41 -42.86 20.48
CA GLY A 317 9.76 -41.89 21.52
C GLY A 317 9.10 -40.52 21.36
N ARG A 318 8.02 -40.43 20.57
CA ARG A 318 7.28 -39.17 20.30
C ARG A 318 6.22 -38.85 21.34
N VAL A 319 6.07 -39.68 22.36
CA VAL A 319 5.13 -39.47 23.46
C VAL A 319 5.90 -39.08 24.70
N TRP A 320 5.53 -37.94 25.27
CA TRP A 320 6.02 -37.49 26.56
C TRP A 320 5.07 -37.91 27.67
N TRP A 321 5.63 -38.54 28.71
CA TRP A 321 4.89 -39.10 29.85
C TRP A 321 5.04 -38.30 31.14
N GLY A 322 5.69 -37.12 31.09
CA GLY A 322 6.11 -36.36 32.27
C GLY A 322 7.35 -36.95 32.94
N ASP A 323 7.97 -36.17 33.83
CA ASP A 323 9.22 -36.55 34.50
C ASP A 323 9.10 -37.85 35.31
N THR A 324 7.89 -38.17 35.79
CA THR A 324 7.58 -39.37 36.59
C THR A 324 6.97 -40.51 35.78
N GLY A 325 6.78 -40.34 34.48
CA GLY A 325 6.11 -41.32 33.62
C GLY A 325 4.63 -41.55 33.94
N ASN A 326 3.99 -40.65 34.70
CA ASN A 326 2.63 -40.80 35.22
C ASN A 326 1.62 -39.75 34.70
N ASN A 327 2.05 -38.87 33.79
CA ASN A 327 1.18 -37.84 33.23
C ASN A 327 0.31 -38.38 32.09
N ILE A 328 -0.70 -37.58 31.72
CA ILE A 328 -1.46 -37.80 30.49
C ILE A 328 -0.47 -37.69 29.31
N PRO A 329 -0.48 -38.66 28.37
CA PRO A 329 0.48 -38.68 27.26
C PRO A 329 0.35 -37.45 26.38
N ALA A 330 1.47 -36.80 26.11
CA ALA A 330 1.55 -35.62 25.26
C ALA A 330 2.45 -35.89 24.05
N PRO A 331 1.93 -35.82 22.81
CA PRO A 331 2.78 -35.85 21.62
C PRO A 331 3.82 -34.74 21.66
N LYS A 332 5.07 -35.09 21.39
CA LYS A 332 6.15 -34.13 21.18
C LYS A 332 6.02 -33.50 19.80
N ILE A 333 6.06 -32.18 19.73
CA ILE A 333 6.24 -31.43 18.48
C ILE A 333 7.66 -30.92 18.47
N PHE A 334 8.51 -31.50 17.62
CA PHE A 334 9.91 -31.10 17.48
C PHE A 334 10.03 -29.81 16.68
N LEU A 335 10.84 -28.88 17.17
CA LEU A 335 11.08 -27.60 16.50
C LEU A 335 11.65 -27.79 15.10
N SER A 336 12.51 -28.79 14.93
CA SER A 336 13.12 -29.20 13.65
C SER A 336 12.13 -29.72 12.61
N GLU A 337 10.93 -30.14 13.03
CA GLU A 337 9.89 -30.70 12.16
C GLU A 337 8.73 -29.73 11.91
N VAL A 338 8.74 -28.54 12.53
CA VAL A 338 7.70 -27.52 12.36
C VAL A 338 8.07 -26.63 11.19
N LYS A 339 7.10 -26.33 10.30
CA LYS A 339 7.27 -25.37 9.20
C LYS A 339 7.84 -24.06 9.74
N ALA A 340 8.90 -23.55 9.10
CA ALA A 340 9.49 -22.27 9.45
C ALA A 340 8.46 -21.15 9.25
N GLY A 341 8.41 -20.22 10.21
CA GLY A 341 7.50 -19.08 10.21
C GLY A 341 6.10 -19.34 10.77
N ARG A 342 5.29 -18.28 10.81
CA ARG A 342 3.91 -18.27 11.29
C ARG A 342 2.98 -17.68 10.22
N VAL A 343 1.75 -18.20 10.18
CA VAL A 343 0.70 -17.63 9.32
C VAL A 343 0.28 -16.28 9.91
N PRO A 344 0.14 -15.23 9.10
CA PRO A 344 -0.30 -13.92 9.58
C PRO A 344 -1.72 -13.98 10.16
N GLN A 345 -1.95 -13.19 11.21
CA GLN A 345 -3.27 -12.99 11.81
C GLN A 345 -3.89 -11.68 11.31
N THR A 346 -5.20 -11.53 11.49
CA THR A 346 -5.98 -10.39 10.97
C THR A 346 -6.06 -9.21 11.94
N ILE A 347 -5.50 -9.32 13.15
CA ILE A 347 -5.45 -8.24 14.13
C ILE A 347 -3.98 -7.88 14.33
N TRP A 348 -3.62 -6.65 14.00
CA TRP A 348 -2.26 -6.15 14.06
C TRP A 348 -2.17 -5.11 15.17
N HIS A 349 -1.48 -5.49 16.25
CA HIS A 349 -1.34 -4.66 17.44
C HIS A 349 -0.27 -3.58 17.24
N PHE A 350 -0.45 -2.41 17.87
CA PHE A 350 0.44 -1.25 17.71
C PHE A 350 1.90 -1.53 18.11
N ASP A 351 2.14 -2.47 19.03
CA ASP A 351 3.46 -2.82 19.52
C ASP A 351 4.27 -3.57 18.45
N GLU A 352 3.58 -4.29 17.57
CA GLU A 352 4.20 -4.98 16.44
C GLU A 352 4.37 -4.08 15.22
N VAL A 353 3.33 -3.32 14.85
CA VAL A 353 3.27 -2.61 13.56
C VAL A 353 3.30 -1.08 13.69
N GLY A 354 3.46 -0.55 14.91
CA GLY A 354 3.47 0.88 15.21
C GLY A 354 2.07 1.49 15.28
N HIS A 355 2.02 2.70 15.83
CA HIS A 355 0.82 3.53 15.94
C HIS A 355 1.05 4.96 15.43
N THR A 356 -0.01 5.76 15.26
CA THR A 356 0.05 7.11 14.67
C THR A 356 1.08 8.04 15.35
N GLN A 357 1.24 7.95 16.67
CA GLN A 357 2.23 8.80 17.37
C GLN A 357 3.68 8.41 17.06
N ASP A 358 3.96 7.15 16.74
CA ASP A 358 5.31 6.71 16.39
C ASP A 358 5.71 7.25 15.03
N ALA A 359 4.77 7.23 14.08
CA ALA A 359 4.97 7.80 12.76
C ALA A 359 5.31 9.31 12.81
N LYS A 360 4.64 10.06 13.70
CA LYS A 360 4.97 11.47 13.94
C LYS A 360 6.36 11.67 14.54
N LYS A 361 6.73 10.87 15.54
CA LYS A 361 8.08 10.92 16.15
C LYS A 361 9.17 10.62 15.12
N GLU A 362 8.93 9.65 14.25
CA GLU A 362 9.86 9.28 13.20
C GLU A 362 10.04 10.42 12.17
N MET A 363 8.98 11.12 11.81
CA MET A 363 9.09 12.32 10.95
C MET A 363 9.89 13.45 11.62
N LEU A 364 9.64 13.72 12.91
CA LEU A 364 10.42 14.70 13.68
C LEU A 364 11.91 14.34 13.71
N ALA A 365 12.20 13.05 13.91
CA ALA A 365 13.55 12.50 13.95
C ALA A 365 14.31 12.65 12.62
N ILE A 366 13.63 12.44 11.49
CA ILE A 366 14.25 12.53 10.16
C ILE A 366 14.49 13.98 9.76
N PHE A 367 13.53 14.87 10.08
CA PHE A 367 13.59 16.26 9.63
C PHE A 367 14.30 17.21 10.60
N ASN A 368 14.45 16.80 11.87
CA ASN A 368 14.86 17.67 12.99
C ASN A 368 13.99 18.92 13.08
N PHE A 369 12.67 18.75 12.95
CA PHE A 369 11.73 19.83 13.23
C PHE A 369 11.74 20.15 14.73
N ASP A 370 11.64 21.44 15.07
CA ASP A 370 11.67 21.89 16.47
C ASP A 370 10.36 21.55 17.20
N SER A 371 9.25 21.35 16.47
CA SER A 371 7.93 21.07 17.04
C SER A 371 7.09 20.09 16.21
N SER A 372 6.17 19.37 16.88
CA SER A 372 5.20 18.48 16.22
C SER A 372 4.17 19.20 15.36
N GLU A 373 4.02 20.52 15.52
CA GLU A 373 3.09 21.34 14.75
C GLU A 373 3.58 21.60 13.32
N GLU A 374 4.90 21.49 13.09
CA GLU A 374 5.51 21.59 11.76
C GLU A 374 5.25 20.34 10.89
N VAL A 375 4.86 19.22 11.51
CA VAL A 375 4.46 18.00 10.80
C VAL A 375 2.97 18.13 10.42
N PHE A 376 2.73 18.80 9.30
CA PHE A 376 1.37 19.08 8.80
C PHE A 376 0.68 17.84 8.19
N ILE A 377 1.44 16.82 7.80
CA ILE A 377 0.90 15.54 7.34
C ILE A 377 0.73 14.53 8.47
N THR A 378 -0.18 13.56 8.31
CA THR A 378 -0.31 12.44 9.23
C THR A 378 0.29 11.18 8.60
N PRO A 379 1.59 10.90 8.80
CA PRO A 379 2.25 9.75 8.19
C PRO A 379 1.72 8.43 8.77
N LYS A 380 1.72 7.38 7.95
CA LYS A 380 1.62 5.99 8.43
C LYS A 380 2.94 5.54 9.05
N PRO A 381 2.93 4.63 10.06
CA PRO A 381 4.16 4.08 10.63
C PRO A 381 4.93 3.23 9.61
N VAL A 382 6.26 3.32 9.60
CA VAL A 382 7.10 2.48 8.71
C VAL A 382 6.89 0.99 8.99
N LYS A 383 6.84 0.60 10.27
CA LYS A 383 6.61 -0.79 10.69
C LYS A 383 5.33 -1.43 10.14
N LEU A 384 4.28 -0.62 9.92
CA LEU A 384 3.05 -1.09 9.30
C LEU A 384 3.29 -1.51 7.86
N ILE A 385 4.04 -0.70 7.10
CA ILE A 385 4.33 -0.98 5.70
C ILE A 385 5.43 -2.04 5.58
N GLU A 386 6.40 -2.09 6.49
CA GLU A 386 7.37 -3.20 6.57
C GLU A 386 6.65 -4.55 6.74
N ARG A 387 5.61 -4.61 7.57
CA ARG A 387 4.76 -5.82 7.69
C ARG A 387 4.08 -6.17 6.36
N VAL A 388 3.60 -5.19 5.61
CA VAL A 388 3.02 -5.42 4.28
C VAL A 388 4.08 -5.95 3.31
N ILE A 389 5.27 -5.35 3.28
CA ILE A 389 6.37 -5.76 2.41
C ILE A 389 6.83 -7.18 2.74
N GLU A 390 6.98 -7.51 4.02
CA GLU A 390 7.33 -8.86 4.48
C GLU A 390 6.32 -9.90 3.97
N LEU A 391 5.02 -9.58 4.00
CA LEU A 391 3.96 -10.48 3.59
C LEU A 391 3.75 -10.58 2.08
N ALA A 392 3.97 -9.50 1.34
CA ALA A 392 3.54 -9.36 -0.05
C ALA A 392 4.66 -9.45 -1.09
N THR A 393 5.94 -9.35 -0.68
CA THR A 393 7.04 -9.13 -1.62
C THR A 393 8.17 -10.16 -1.49
N HIS A 394 8.99 -10.24 -2.53
CA HIS A 394 10.26 -10.97 -2.59
C HIS A 394 11.40 -10.02 -2.93
N GLU A 395 12.62 -10.53 -3.02
CA GLU A 395 13.85 -9.74 -3.09
C GLU A 395 13.91 -8.77 -4.29
N ASN A 396 13.16 -9.00 -5.37
CA ASN A 396 13.20 -8.14 -6.57
C ASN A 396 11.85 -7.50 -6.89
N SER A 397 10.91 -7.51 -5.94
CA SER A 397 9.55 -7.04 -6.17
C SER A 397 9.46 -5.54 -6.45
N ILE A 398 8.44 -5.16 -7.21
CA ILE A 398 8.08 -3.76 -7.45
C ILE A 398 6.90 -3.36 -6.55
N VAL A 399 7.12 -2.33 -5.72
CA VAL A 399 6.13 -1.78 -4.80
C VAL A 399 5.65 -0.41 -5.30
N LEU A 400 4.35 -0.24 -5.49
CA LEU A 400 3.74 1.00 -5.95
C LEU A 400 2.86 1.62 -4.86
N ASP A 401 3.03 2.92 -4.63
CA ASP A 401 2.17 3.72 -3.78
C ASP A 401 1.80 5.02 -4.50
N SER A 402 0.54 5.11 -4.92
CA SER A 402 0.02 6.26 -5.66
C SER A 402 -0.61 7.33 -4.77
N PHE A 403 -0.47 7.20 -3.45
CA PHE A 403 -0.89 8.16 -2.42
C PHE A 403 0.25 8.30 -1.39
N ALA A 404 1.43 8.69 -1.88
CA ALA A 404 2.68 8.49 -1.16
C ALA A 404 2.79 9.30 0.15
N GLY A 405 2.17 10.48 0.23
CA GLY A 405 2.19 11.35 1.40
C GLY A 405 3.62 11.66 1.84
N SER A 406 3.99 11.23 3.05
CA SER A 406 5.36 11.36 3.56
C SER A 406 6.42 10.61 2.76
N GLY A 407 6.07 9.57 1.99
CA GLY A 407 7.03 8.63 1.41
C GLY A 407 7.41 7.50 2.37
N THR A 408 6.48 7.10 3.26
CA THR A 408 6.69 6.00 4.22
C THR A 408 6.97 4.67 3.50
N THR A 409 6.29 4.42 2.37
CA THR A 409 6.46 3.18 1.59
C THR A 409 7.88 3.01 1.05
N ALA A 410 8.50 4.07 0.51
CA ALA A 410 9.89 4.00 0.05
C ALA A 410 10.86 3.71 1.21
N HIS A 411 10.66 4.32 2.38
CA HIS A 411 11.46 4.02 3.56
C HIS A 411 11.36 2.52 3.91
N ALA A 412 10.15 1.96 4.01
CA ALA A 412 9.97 0.56 4.34
C ALA A 412 10.61 -0.40 3.31
N VAL A 413 10.56 -0.06 2.02
CA VAL A 413 11.22 -0.84 0.94
C VAL A 413 12.74 -0.83 1.11
N LEU A 414 13.32 0.35 1.36
CA LEU A 414 14.76 0.49 1.59
C LEU A 414 15.20 -0.27 2.85
N SER A 415 14.42 -0.20 3.94
CA SER A 415 14.68 -0.95 5.17
C SER A 415 14.67 -2.46 4.93
N ALA A 416 13.69 -2.95 4.16
CA ALA A 416 13.61 -4.37 3.81
C ALA A 416 14.84 -4.81 3.02
N ASN A 417 15.24 -4.07 1.99
CA ASN A 417 16.44 -4.35 1.20
C ASN A 417 17.72 -4.31 2.04
N ALA A 418 17.85 -3.35 2.96
CA ALA A 418 18.99 -3.29 3.88
C ALA A 418 19.02 -4.49 4.84
N LYS A 419 17.85 -4.98 5.28
CA LYS A 419 17.72 -6.13 6.19
C LYS A 419 18.09 -7.45 5.51
N ASP A 420 17.60 -7.70 4.29
CA ASP A 420 17.71 -9.02 3.64
C ASP A 420 18.64 -9.05 2.41
N GLY A 421 19.27 -7.93 2.06
CA GLY A 421 20.13 -7.82 0.87
C GLY A 421 19.35 -7.83 -0.44
N GLY A 422 18.03 -7.62 -0.39
CA GLY A 422 17.17 -7.54 -1.55
C GLY A 422 17.40 -6.30 -2.41
N ASN A 423 16.76 -6.30 -3.56
CA ASN A 423 16.76 -5.25 -4.58
C ASN A 423 15.31 -4.90 -5.01
N ARG A 424 14.39 -4.82 -4.05
CA ARG A 424 13.03 -4.34 -4.27
C ARG A 424 13.07 -2.90 -4.76
N LYS A 425 12.13 -2.55 -5.64
CA LYS A 425 12.00 -1.21 -6.19
C LYS A 425 10.72 -0.56 -5.70
N PHE A 426 10.74 0.76 -5.50
CA PHE A 426 9.53 1.52 -5.21
C PHE A 426 9.16 2.49 -6.33
N ILE A 427 7.86 2.72 -6.48
CA ILE A 427 7.30 3.79 -7.31
C ILE A 427 6.33 4.57 -6.41
N LEU A 428 6.66 5.83 -6.14
CA LEU A 428 5.80 6.75 -5.38
C LEU A 428 5.17 7.78 -6.30
N VAL A 429 3.91 8.11 -6.05
CA VAL A 429 3.26 9.28 -6.65
C VAL A 429 2.71 10.19 -5.56
N GLU A 430 3.10 11.46 -5.62
CA GLU A 430 2.60 12.53 -4.74
C GLU A 430 2.13 13.71 -5.60
N CYS A 431 0.96 14.25 -5.31
CA CYS A 431 0.34 15.31 -6.10
C CYS A 431 0.51 16.71 -5.50
N GLU A 432 0.82 16.80 -4.20
CA GLU A 432 0.96 18.06 -3.50
C GLU A 432 2.33 18.72 -3.73
N ASP A 433 2.38 20.04 -3.60
CA ASP A 433 3.59 20.86 -3.83
C ASP A 433 4.78 20.46 -2.93
N TYR A 434 4.51 19.75 -1.84
CA TYR A 434 5.53 19.23 -0.93
C TYR A 434 6.20 17.93 -1.41
N ALA A 435 5.85 17.39 -2.58
CA ALA A 435 6.44 16.16 -3.14
C ALA A 435 7.98 16.19 -3.14
N ASP A 436 8.60 17.32 -3.49
CA ASP A 436 10.08 17.45 -3.50
C ASP A 436 10.65 17.78 -2.12
N SER A 437 10.02 18.69 -1.37
CA SER A 437 10.53 19.23 -0.11
C SER A 437 10.29 18.34 1.10
N LEU A 438 9.34 17.42 1.01
CA LEU A 438 8.95 16.52 2.10
C LEU A 438 9.08 15.05 1.67
N THR A 439 8.35 14.61 0.65
CA THR A 439 8.30 13.19 0.26
C THR A 439 9.66 12.70 -0.25
N ALA A 440 10.20 13.38 -1.26
CA ALA A 440 11.52 13.06 -1.81
C ALA A 440 12.64 13.36 -0.80
N GLU A 441 12.51 14.42 -0.01
CA GLU A 441 13.50 14.79 1.00
C GLU A 441 13.60 13.76 2.13
N ARG A 442 12.48 13.22 2.61
CA ARG A 442 12.48 12.10 3.58
C ARG A 442 13.30 10.94 3.04
N VAL A 443 13.05 10.56 1.78
CA VAL A 443 13.72 9.44 1.12
C VAL A 443 15.22 9.74 0.94
N ARG A 444 15.61 10.95 0.54
CA ARG A 444 17.03 11.36 0.47
C ARG A 444 17.75 11.20 1.80
N ARG A 445 17.13 11.66 2.89
CA ARG A 445 17.70 11.55 4.24
C ARG A 445 17.84 10.10 4.68
N VAL A 446 16.84 9.28 4.42
CA VAL A 446 16.91 7.85 4.75
C VAL A 446 17.98 7.12 3.93
N ILE A 447 18.16 7.47 2.65
CA ILE A 447 19.21 6.90 1.79
C ILE A 447 20.61 7.29 2.25
N ASN A 448 20.81 8.58 2.55
CA ASN A 448 22.12 9.14 2.90
C ASN A 448 22.48 8.94 4.37
N GLY A 449 21.50 8.63 5.21
CA GLY A 449 21.61 8.75 6.66
C GLY A 449 21.33 10.19 7.10
N TYR A 450 20.99 10.35 8.37
CA TYR A 450 20.67 11.63 8.96
C TYR A 450 21.10 11.69 10.42
N ALA A 451 21.43 12.90 10.88
CA ALA A 451 21.69 13.15 12.29
C ALA A 451 20.35 13.11 13.03
N PHE A 452 20.18 12.12 13.89
CA PHE A 452 19.08 12.04 14.83
C PHE A 452 19.40 12.92 16.03
N SER A 453 18.57 13.93 16.29
CA SER A 453 18.54 14.62 17.57
C SER A 453 17.21 14.35 18.27
N GLY A 454 17.25 13.71 19.42
CA GLY A 454 16.04 13.37 20.18
C GLY A 454 16.27 13.31 21.67
N THR A 455 15.19 13.30 22.44
CA THR A 455 15.24 13.11 23.89
C THR A 455 14.86 11.67 24.22
N GLN A 456 15.82 10.86 24.64
CA GLN A 456 15.57 9.55 25.22
C GLN A 456 14.90 9.74 26.59
N ARG A 457 13.76 9.10 26.78
CA ARG A 457 13.00 9.12 28.04
C ARG A 457 13.00 7.73 28.67
N GLU A 458 13.40 7.62 29.92
CA GLU A 458 13.34 6.40 30.72
C GLU A 458 12.44 6.64 31.94
N GLU A 459 11.42 5.80 32.14
CA GLU A 459 10.59 5.86 33.35
C GLU A 459 11.36 5.26 34.53
N LEU A 460 11.72 6.11 35.48
CA LEU A 460 12.45 5.73 36.69
C LEU A 460 11.51 5.28 37.80
N HIS A 461 10.29 5.83 37.84
CA HIS A 461 9.33 5.53 38.88
C HIS A 461 7.88 5.86 38.49
N ARG A 462 6.94 5.04 38.98
CA ARG A 462 5.50 5.27 38.86
C ARG A 462 4.78 4.84 40.13
N GLU A 463 3.97 5.73 40.70
CA GLU A 463 3.14 5.44 41.88
C GLU A 463 1.73 6.07 41.75
N ASN A 464 0.68 5.32 42.16
CA ASN A 464 -0.69 5.83 42.21
C ASN A 464 -0.88 6.79 43.39
N LEU A 465 -1.37 8.00 43.14
CA LEU A 465 -1.67 8.97 44.18
C LEU A 465 -3.07 8.72 44.79
N THR A 466 -3.06 8.12 45.98
CA THR A 466 -4.20 8.05 46.90
C THR A 466 -4.19 9.21 47.91
N PHE A 467 -5.33 9.42 48.59
CA PHE A 467 -5.42 10.40 49.70
C PHE A 467 -4.41 10.10 50.82
N THR A 468 -4.02 8.84 51.01
CA THR A 468 -3.02 8.41 52.01
C THR A 468 -1.59 8.80 51.60
N SER A 469 -1.26 8.69 50.32
CA SER A 469 0.03 9.15 49.77
C SER A 469 0.16 10.67 49.84
N LEU A 470 -0.93 11.43 49.63
CA LEU A 470 -0.94 12.89 49.81
C LEU A 470 -0.69 13.31 51.27
N LYS A 471 -1.17 12.53 52.25
CA LYS A 471 -0.84 12.76 53.68
C LYS A 471 0.66 12.53 53.99
N LYS A 472 1.40 11.89 53.09
CA LYS A 472 2.83 11.61 53.18
C LYS A 472 3.61 12.33 52.07
N ALA A 473 3.16 13.52 51.67
CA ALA A 473 3.76 14.30 50.58
C ALA A 473 5.28 14.50 50.76
N ASP A 474 5.73 14.79 51.99
CA ASP A 474 7.17 14.98 52.27
C ASP A 474 7.99 13.74 51.88
N LYS A 475 7.50 12.53 52.17
CA LYS A 475 8.20 11.28 51.81
C LYS A 475 8.21 11.02 50.31
N LEU A 476 7.18 11.45 49.58
CA LEU A 476 7.14 11.33 48.12
C LEU A 476 8.16 12.27 47.50
N LEU A 477 8.27 13.50 48.01
CA LEU A 477 9.27 14.46 47.57
C LEU A 477 10.69 13.95 47.87
N ASP A 478 10.94 13.43 49.08
CA ASP A 478 12.22 12.82 49.44
C ASP A 478 12.59 11.64 48.52
N HIS A 479 11.61 10.83 48.13
CA HIS A 479 11.83 9.71 47.21
C HIS A 479 12.17 10.20 45.79
N VAL A 480 11.46 11.21 45.28
CA VAL A 480 11.79 11.84 43.99
C VAL A 480 13.20 12.44 44.01
N GLU A 481 13.59 13.12 45.10
CA GLU A 481 14.94 13.65 45.28
C GLU A 481 15.99 12.53 45.38
N SER A 482 15.68 11.41 46.03
CA SER A 482 16.56 10.24 46.05
C SER A 482 16.79 9.68 44.63
N ILE A 483 15.74 9.59 43.82
CA ILE A 483 15.84 9.15 42.41
C ILE A 483 16.70 10.15 41.63
N ARG A 484 16.48 11.46 41.80
CA ARG A 484 17.28 12.51 41.16
C ARG A 484 18.77 12.40 41.51
N ASN A 485 19.09 12.11 42.77
CA ASN A 485 20.47 11.96 43.22
C ASN A 485 21.14 10.67 42.74
N LEU A 486 20.40 9.55 42.69
CA LEU A 486 20.94 8.25 42.26
C LEU A 486 21.11 8.20 40.74
N ASP A 487 20.11 8.64 39.99
CA ASP A 487 20.05 8.50 38.54
C ASP A 487 20.43 9.78 37.78
N GLY A 488 20.66 10.90 38.46
CA GLY A 488 20.96 12.20 37.82
C GLY A 488 22.21 12.20 36.94
N HIS A 489 23.15 11.29 37.16
CA HIS A 489 24.33 11.14 36.29
C HIS A 489 24.03 10.47 34.94
N ARG A 490 22.86 9.82 34.80
CA ARG A 490 22.47 9.07 33.60
C ARG A 490 21.69 9.93 32.59
N PHE A 491 21.09 11.04 33.04
CA PHE A 491 20.15 11.86 32.28
C PHE A 491 20.49 13.35 32.39
N ASP A 492 20.17 14.14 31.36
CA ASP A 492 20.37 15.59 31.40
C ASP A 492 19.35 16.26 32.31
N HIS A 493 18.12 15.74 32.33
CA HIS A 493 17.03 16.21 33.17
C HIS A 493 16.25 15.03 33.77
N ILE A 494 15.78 15.15 35.02
CA ILE A 494 14.82 14.21 35.61
C ILE A 494 13.54 14.97 35.94
N LYS A 495 12.49 14.69 35.17
CA LYS A 495 11.19 15.33 35.28
C LYS A 495 10.26 14.48 36.14
N ALA A 496 9.60 15.10 37.11
CA ALA A 496 8.54 14.48 37.90
C ALA A 496 7.22 15.20 37.63
N GLU A 497 6.18 14.47 37.26
CA GLU A 497 4.87 15.03 36.96
C GLU A 497 3.74 14.14 37.48
N VAL A 498 2.56 14.73 37.69
CA VAL A 498 1.35 14.00 38.07
C VAL A 498 0.41 13.93 36.87
N LYS A 499 0.14 12.72 36.37
CA LYS A 499 -0.72 12.49 35.22
C LYS A 499 -1.68 11.34 35.52
N ASP A 500 -2.97 11.54 35.24
CA ASP A 500 -4.03 10.55 35.47
C ASP A 500 -4.07 9.99 36.91
N GLY A 501 -3.78 10.83 37.90
CA GLY A 501 -3.74 10.44 39.31
C GLY A 501 -2.50 9.63 39.71
N GLN A 502 -1.45 9.61 38.89
CA GLN A 502 -0.19 8.91 39.15
C GLN A 502 0.97 9.90 39.19
N LEU A 503 1.89 9.72 40.14
CA LEU A 503 3.21 10.36 40.13
C LEU A 503 4.12 9.56 39.21
N ILE A 504 4.66 10.21 38.19
CA ILE A 504 5.58 9.61 37.21
C ILE A 504 6.89 10.40 37.25
N VAL A 505 8.01 9.68 37.40
CA VAL A 505 9.37 10.23 37.35
C VAL A 505 10.07 9.68 36.12
N THR A 506 10.53 10.57 35.24
CA THR A 506 11.15 10.23 33.95
C THR A 506 12.52 10.89 33.85
N GLY A 507 13.54 10.10 33.53
CA GLY A 507 14.85 10.60 33.11
C GLY A 507 14.83 10.95 31.63
N GLU A 508 15.30 12.13 31.28
CA GLU A 508 15.38 12.67 29.92
C GLU A 508 16.84 12.93 29.55
N LYS A 509 17.31 12.34 28.45
CA LYS A 509 18.66 12.53 27.92
C LYS A 509 18.59 12.93 26.45
N ALA A 510 19.20 14.06 26.09
CA ALA A 510 19.42 14.44 24.71
C ALA A 510 20.46 13.50 24.10
N ILE A 511 20.09 12.88 22.99
CA ILE A 511 20.97 12.02 22.21
C ILE A 511 21.09 12.63 20.83
N THR A 512 22.34 12.81 20.41
CA THR A 512 22.69 13.07 19.02
C THR A 512 23.40 11.83 18.49
N GLU A 513 22.76 11.13 17.57
CA GLU A 513 23.30 9.91 16.95
C GLU A 513 23.25 10.08 15.43
N GLN A 514 24.27 9.57 14.73
CA GLN A 514 24.23 9.52 13.27
C GLN A 514 23.57 8.21 12.87
N ILE A 515 22.41 8.28 12.21
CA ILE A 515 21.77 7.12 11.61
C ILE A 515 22.44 6.86 10.26
N ASP A 516 22.92 5.64 10.07
CA ASP A 516 23.50 5.21 8.80
C ASP A 516 22.45 5.19 7.70
N GLY A 517 22.86 5.53 6.48
CA GLY A 517 21.99 5.50 5.32
C GLY A 517 21.66 4.09 4.86
N LEU A 518 20.42 3.90 4.39
CA LEU A 518 19.96 2.63 3.83
C LEU A 518 20.49 2.37 2.40
N GLY A 519 21.09 3.39 1.77
CA GLY A 519 21.59 3.32 0.40
C GLY A 519 20.47 3.27 -0.66
N SER A 520 20.86 3.03 -1.92
CA SER A 520 19.99 2.99 -3.12
C SER A 520 19.34 4.32 -3.51
N GLY A 521 19.75 4.89 -4.64
CA GLY A 521 19.21 6.16 -5.15
C GLY A 521 17.80 6.05 -5.74
N PHE A 522 17.22 7.20 -6.11
CA PHE A 522 15.94 7.27 -6.84
C PHE A 522 15.94 8.39 -7.88
N THR A 523 15.03 8.28 -8.84
CA THR A 523 14.77 9.33 -9.83
C THR A 523 13.52 10.12 -9.45
N PHE A 524 13.67 11.43 -9.29
CA PHE A 524 12.54 12.35 -9.11
C PHE A 524 12.03 12.83 -10.48
N CYS A 525 10.74 12.62 -10.75
CA CYS A 525 10.10 12.95 -12.02
C CYS A 525 8.92 13.90 -11.80
N THR A 526 8.67 14.78 -12.77
CA THR A 526 7.39 15.49 -12.90
C THR A 526 6.61 14.99 -14.11
N LEU A 527 5.30 15.20 -14.14
CA LEU A 527 4.50 14.95 -15.34
C LEU A 527 4.66 16.09 -16.36
N GLY A 528 5.05 15.76 -17.60
CA GLY A 528 5.07 16.70 -18.72
C GLY A 528 3.68 16.96 -19.29
N ASP A 529 3.59 17.76 -20.37
CA ASP A 529 2.30 18.05 -21.01
C ASP A 529 1.64 16.78 -21.55
N ALA A 530 0.31 16.75 -21.52
CA ALA A 530 -0.46 15.60 -21.96
C ALA A 530 -0.31 15.40 -23.47
N VAL A 531 0.21 14.23 -23.87
CA VAL A 531 0.26 13.82 -25.27
C VAL A 531 -1.08 13.19 -25.63
N GLU A 532 -1.91 13.94 -26.34
CA GLU A 532 -3.21 13.48 -26.83
C GLU A 532 -3.07 12.78 -28.18
N MET A 533 -3.03 11.45 -28.18
CA MET A 533 -2.82 10.66 -29.40
C MET A 533 -3.83 10.98 -30.51
N ASP A 534 -5.11 11.21 -30.18
CA ASP A 534 -6.15 11.57 -31.16
C ASP A 534 -5.92 12.94 -31.81
N LYS A 535 -5.52 13.95 -31.03
CA LYS A 535 -5.19 15.28 -31.56
C LYS A 535 -3.85 15.28 -32.29
N MET A 536 -2.95 14.38 -31.93
CA MET A 536 -1.69 14.15 -32.61
C MET A 536 -1.92 13.49 -33.99
N LEU A 537 -2.93 12.61 -34.09
CA LEU A 537 -3.37 12.00 -35.35
C LEU A 537 -3.97 13.02 -36.33
N THR A 538 -4.64 14.07 -35.83
CA THR A 538 -5.26 15.13 -36.63
C THR A 538 -4.35 16.34 -36.87
N GLY A 539 -3.26 16.47 -36.09
CA GLY A 539 -2.35 17.63 -36.10
C GLY A 539 -2.88 18.84 -35.32
N GLU A 540 -3.94 18.69 -34.53
CA GLU A 540 -4.51 19.75 -33.69
C GLU A 540 -3.62 20.09 -32.47
N SER A 541 -2.88 19.10 -31.97
CA SER A 541 -1.90 19.29 -30.90
C SER A 541 -0.69 18.40 -31.16
N LEU A 542 0.45 19.02 -31.44
CA LEU A 542 1.71 18.34 -31.71
C LEU A 542 2.64 18.52 -30.49
N PRO A 543 3.12 17.42 -29.86
CA PRO A 543 4.01 17.53 -28.70
C PRO A 543 5.34 18.18 -29.08
N ALA A 544 6.04 18.76 -28.10
CA ALA A 544 7.40 19.27 -28.32
C ALA A 544 8.33 18.13 -28.79
N PHE A 545 9.43 18.49 -29.47
CA PHE A 545 10.40 17.50 -29.96
C PHE A 545 10.89 16.61 -28.83
N GLU A 546 11.09 17.19 -27.66
CA GLU A 546 11.67 16.53 -26.50
C GLU A 546 10.69 15.56 -25.83
N GLN A 547 9.41 15.92 -25.78
CA GLN A 547 8.34 15.08 -25.26
C GLN A 547 8.15 13.84 -26.14
N LEU A 548 8.09 14.03 -27.46
CA LEU A 548 7.98 12.93 -28.41
C LEU A 548 9.27 12.10 -28.45
N GLY A 549 10.43 12.76 -28.42
CA GLY A 549 11.74 12.14 -28.41
C GLY A 549 11.94 11.21 -27.21
N ALA A 550 11.58 11.67 -26.00
CA ALA A 550 11.63 10.86 -24.79
C ALA A 550 10.77 9.59 -24.91
N LEU A 551 9.52 9.74 -25.38
CA LEU A 551 8.59 8.63 -25.57
C LEU A 551 9.10 7.62 -26.62
N LEU A 552 9.60 8.10 -27.76
CA LEU A 552 10.07 7.25 -28.85
C LEU A 552 11.39 6.56 -28.51
N PHE A 553 12.30 7.26 -27.84
CA PHE A 553 13.52 6.66 -27.34
C PHE A 553 13.17 5.52 -26.38
N HIS A 554 12.32 5.80 -25.39
CA HIS A 554 11.91 4.81 -24.41
C HIS A 554 11.19 3.62 -25.03
N THR A 555 10.21 3.85 -25.91
CA THR A 555 9.52 2.74 -26.60
C THR A 555 10.44 1.92 -27.49
N ALA A 556 11.50 2.52 -28.04
CA ALA A 556 12.47 1.81 -28.84
C ALA A 556 13.45 0.99 -27.99
N THR A 557 13.95 1.55 -26.89
CA THR A 557 15.11 1.03 -26.14
C THR A 557 14.76 0.44 -24.78
N ASN A 558 13.58 0.76 -24.25
CA ASN A 558 13.19 0.57 -22.86
C ASN A 558 14.11 1.33 -21.87
N GLU A 559 14.84 2.34 -22.34
CA GLU A 559 15.76 3.19 -21.58
C GLU A 559 15.24 4.64 -21.51
N VAL A 560 15.81 5.49 -20.64
CA VAL A 560 15.41 6.90 -20.52
C VAL A 560 16.24 7.76 -21.43
N TRP A 561 15.61 8.72 -22.09
CA TRP A 561 16.36 9.72 -22.83
C TRP A 561 17.04 10.71 -21.88
N SER A 562 18.36 10.63 -21.78
CA SER A 562 19.21 11.46 -20.92
C SER A 562 19.94 12.55 -21.73
N SER A 563 19.20 13.49 -22.31
CA SER A 563 19.83 14.64 -22.99
C SER A 563 20.15 15.77 -22.00
N PRO A 564 21.36 16.36 -22.00
CA PRO A 564 21.70 17.50 -21.14
C PRO A 564 20.74 18.69 -21.34
N LEU A 565 20.32 19.30 -20.24
CA LEU A 565 19.49 20.52 -20.23
C LEU A 565 20.38 21.76 -20.47
N LYS A 566 19.94 22.69 -21.33
CA LYS A 566 20.37 24.09 -21.27
C LYS A 566 19.51 24.81 -20.23
N GLY A 567 20.07 25.86 -19.61
CA GLY A 567 19.30 26.79 -18.79
C GLY A 567 18.04 27.23 -19.54
N GLU A 568 16.93 27.37 -18.79
CA GLU A 568 15.55 27.52 -19.29
C GLU A 568 14.87 26.26 -19.86
N GLY A 569 15.35 25.05 -19.53
CA GLY A 569 14.55 23.82 -19.69
C GLY A 569 14.44 23.26 -21.12
N SER A 570 15.28 23.71 -22.05
CA SER A 570 15.39 23.13 -23.41
C SER A 570 16.57 22.15 -23.50
N HIS A 571 16.40 21.03 -24.21
CA HIS A 571 17.47 20.03 -24.36
C HIS A 571 18.47 20.42 -25.46
N VAL A 572 19.76 20.11 -25.27
CA VAL A 572 20.75 20.20 -26.37
C VAL A 572 20.64 18.95 -27.24
N VAL A 573 19.89 19.05 -28.34
CA VAL A 573 19.78 17.96 -29.31
C VAL A 573 20.89 18.10 -30.36
N GLU A 574 21.77 17.09 -30.45
CA GLU A 574 22.71 16.98 -31.57
C GLU A 574 21.93 16.75 -32.86
N GLU A 575 22.09 17.63 -33.85
CA GLU A 575 21.36 17.52 -35.12
C GLU A 575 22.32 17.17 -36.28
N VAL A 576 21.97 16.14 -37.04
CA VAL A 576 22.71 15.70 -38.23
C VAL A 576 21.75 15.63 -39.42
N ALA A 577 21.99 16.44 -40.44
CA ALA A 577 21.20 16.46 -41.68
C ALA A 577 19.67 16.65 -41.47
N GLY A 578 19.26 17.44 -40.47
CA GLY A 578 17.86 17.64 -40.12
C GLY A 578 17.24 16.53 -39.26
N CYS A 579 18.07 15.64 -38.71
CA CYS A 579 17.66 14.56 -37.81
C CYS A 579 18.22 14.83 -36.42
N GLY A 580 17.35 14.91 -35.42
CA GLY A 580 17.77 15.05 -34.02
C GLY A 580 18.19 13.71 -33.45
N TYR A 581 19.36 13.68 -32.79
CA TYR A 581 19.90 12.50 -32.13
C TYR A 581 19.24 12.32 -30.76
N LEU A 582 18.57 11.18 -30.57
CA LEU A 582 17.96 10.82 -29.30
C LEU A 582 18.89 9.97 -28.42
N GLY A 583 20.07 9.60 -28.88
CA GLY A 583 21.03 8.80 -28.11
C GLY A 583 21.21 7.39 -28.66
N GLU A 584 21.83 6.52 -27.86
CA GLU A 584 22.09 5.13 -28.20
C GLU A 584 21.64 4.19 -27.10
N SER A 585 21.20 3.00 -27.49
CA SER A 585 21.06 1.87 -26.59
C SER A 585 22.29 0.96 -26.67
N THR A 586 22.22 -0.15 -25.93
CA THR A 586 23.13 -1.30 -26.10
C THR A 586 23.20 -1.80 -27.55
N HIS A 587 22.13 -1.66 -28.35
CA HIS A 587 22.01 -2.32 -29.66
C HIS A 587 22.00 -1.38 -30.86
N PHE A 588 21.52 -0.14 -30.74
CA PHE A 588 21.37 0.79 -31.88
C PHE A 588 21.34 2.26 -31.45
N HIS A 589 21.66 3.15 -32.39
CA HIS A 589 21.45 4.59 -32.32
C HIS A 589 19.99 4.93 -32.62
N VAL A 590 19.44 5.96 -31.96
CA VAL A 590 18.06 6.42 -32.14
C VAL A 590 18.04 7.86 -32.64
N TRP A 591 17.24 8.11 -33.67
CA TRP A 591 17.10 9.41 -34.33
C TRP A 591 15.63 9.76 -34.52
N LEU A 592 15.33 11.06 -34.52
CA LEU A 592 13.99 11.59 -34.76
C LEU A 592 14.02 12.73 -35.79
N ILE A 593 13.21 12.59 -36.83
CA ILE A 593 12.92 13.67 -37.80
C ILE A 593 11.54 14.21 -37.46
N TYR A 594 11.50 15.31 -36.71
CA TYR A 594 10.24 15.88 -36.23
C TYR A 594 10.38 17.37 -35.92
N ARG A 595 9.33 18.13 -36.25
CA ARG A 595 9.05 19.46 -35.72
C ARG A 595 7.56 19.51 -35.41
N PRO A 596 7.10 20.18 -34.35
CA PRO A 596 5.69 20.34 -34.04
C PRO A 596 5.00 21.33 -35.00
N ASP A 597 5.10 21.06 -36.30
CA ASP A 597 4.59 21.88 -37.40
C ASP A 597 3.98 20.97 -38.46
N VAL A 598 2.68 21.10 -38.70
CA VAL A 598 1.91 20.21 -39.59
C VAL A 598 2.39 20.31 -41.05
N GLU A 599 2.79 21.50 -41.50
CA GLU A 599 3.27 21.72 -42.87
C GLU A 599 4.62 21.02 -43.09
N PHE A 600 5.51 21.10 -42.11
CA PHE A 600 6.75 20.35 -42.09
C PHE A 600 6.50 18.85 -42.13
N LEU A 601 5.61 18.33 -41.28
CA LEU A 601 5.34 16.89 -41.20
C LEU A 601 4.75 16.33 -42.51
N LYS A 602 4.07 17.15 -43.32
CA LYS A 602 3.58 16.81 -44.67
C LYS A 602 4.62 17.03 -45.77
N SER A 603 5.68 17.77 -45.49
CA SER A 603 6.71 18.11 -46.47
C SER A 603 7.63 16.92 -46.80
N ARG A 604 8.32 17.00 -47.94
CA ARG A 604 9.38 16.05 -48.29
C ARG A 604 10.57 16.12 -47.34
N GLU A 605 10.75 17.25 -46.66
CA GLU A 605 11.81 17.48 -45.68
C GLU A 605 11.61 16.70 -44.38
N ALA A 606 10.43 16.16 -44.11
CA ALA A 606 10.22 15.29 -42.95
C ALA A 606 10.52 13.80 -43.25
N ALA A 607 10.83 13.43 -44.50
CA ALA A 607 11.05 12.03 -44.86
C ALA A 607 12.50 11.55 -44.64
N LEU A 608 12.65 10.27 -44.30
CA LEU A 608 13.95 9.60 -44.38
C LEU A 608 14.38 9.44 -45.85
N THR A 609 15.54 9.99 -46.20
CA THR A 609 16.16 9.89 -47.53
C THR A 609 17.47 9.10 -47.47
N LEU A 610 17.97 8.67 -48.64
CA LEU A 610 19.27 8.01 -48.74
C LEU A 610 20.41 8.91 -48.24
N SER A 611 20.42 10.19 -48.63
CA SER A 611 21.44 11.15 -48.21
C SER A 611 21.47 11.38 -46.69
N ARG A 612 20.30 11.37 -46.04
CA ARG A 612 20.21 11.41 -44.58
C ARG A 612 20.77 10.15 -43.95
N ALA A 613 20.37 8.97 -44.45
CA ALA A 613 20.87 7.70 -43.95
C ALA A 613 22.42 7.62 -44.02
N GLU A 614 23.03 8.08 -45.11
CA GLU A 614 24.49 8.18 -45.26
C GLU A 614 25.12 9.14 -44.23
N ALA A 615 24.51 10.31 -44.03
CA ALA A 615 24.99 11.30 -43.07
C ALA A 615 24.95 10.79 -41.62
N LEU A 616 23.87 10.08 -41.24
CA LEU A 616 23.72 9.49 -39.91
C LEU A 616 24.78 8.44 -39.62
N VAL A 617 24.98 7.49 -40.55
CA VAL A 617 25.99 6.43 -40.42
C VAL A 617 27.41 7.00 -40.37
N LYS A 618 27.67 8.07 -41.14
CA LYS A 618 28.95 8.79 -41.09
C LYS A 618 29.18 9.50 -39.76
N ALA A 619 28.12 10.08 -39.17
CA ALA A 619 28.22 10.82 -37.92
C ALA A 619 28.39 9.91 -36.69
N LYS A 620 27.69 8.77 -36.64
CA LYS A 620 27.76 7.80 -35.53
C LYS A 620 28.02 6.38 -36.07
N PRO A 621 29.27 6.02 -36.35
CA PRO A 621 29.60 4.68 -36.83
C PRO A 621 29.55 3.64 -35.69
N GLY A 622 29.33 2.36 -36.05
CA GLY A 622 29.55 1.22 -35.14
C GLY A 622 28.31 0.45 -34.75
N LYS A 623 27.14 1.10 -34.67
CA LYS A 623 25.85 0.43 -34.38
C LYS A 623 24.81 0.72 -35.48
N PRO A 624 23.80 -0.15 -35.65
CA PRO A 624 22.63 0.17 -36.47
C PRO A 624 21.91 1.43 -36.00
N HIS A 625 21.16 2.07 -36.90
CA HIS A 625 20.41 3.30 -36.62
C HIS A 625 18.93 3.06 -36.78
N ARG A 626 18.14 3.35 -35.76
CA ARG A 626 16.69 3.40 -35.83
C ARG A 626 16.25 4.85 -35.99
N VAL A 627 15.54 5.15 -37.07
CA VAL A 627 15.12 6.53 -37.41
C VAL A 627 13.60 6.62 -37.40
N PHE A 628 13.08 7.42 -36.48
CA PHE A 628 11.68 7.77 -36.41
C PHE A 628 11.38 8.95 -37.34
N ALA A 629 10.45 8.77 -38.28
CA ALA A 629 10.05 9.82 -39.20
C ALA A 629 8.60 9.62 -39.72
N PRO A 630 7.90 10.70 -40.17
CA PRO A 630 6.57 10.60 -40.77
C PRO A 630 6.53 9.74 -42.05
N ALA A 631 7.61 9.79 -42.85
CA ALA A 631 7.66 9.12 -44.14
C ALA A 631 9.09 8.68 -44.49
N LYS A 632 9.21 7.86 -45.54
CA LYS A 632 10.49 7.49 -46.17
C LYS A 632 10.41 7.59 -47.68
N PHE A 633 11.47 8.09 -48.30
CA PHE A 633 11.70 8.05 -49.76
C PHE A 633 12.84 7.12 -50.16
N VAL A 634 13.26 6.26 -49.22
CA VAL A 634 14.26 5.22 -49.45
C VAL A 634 13.67 3.87 -49.04
N SER A 635 13.92 2.83 -49.85
CA SER A 635 13.47 1.47 -49.52
C SER A 635 14.47 0.77 -48.62
N GLN A 636 13.98 -0.12 -47.74
CA GLN A 636 14.87 -0.92 -46.90
C GLN A 636 15.81 -1.79 -47.74
N LYS A 637 15.33 -2.30 -48.89
CA LYS A 637 16.14 -3.06 -49.84
C LYS A 637 17.32 -2.24 -50.36
N LEU A 638 17.10 -0.96 -50.70
CA LEU A 638 18.15 -0.07 -51.17
C LEU A 638 19.17 0.19 -50.06
N LEU A 639 18.73 0.54 -48.85
CA LEU A 639 19.62 0.74 -47.68
C LEU A 639 20.51 -0.47 -47.41
N ASN A 640 19.93 -1.68 -47.45
CA ASN A 640 20.67 -2.92 -47.27
C ASN A 640 21.67 -3.17 -48.42
N THR A 641 21.30 -2.84 -49.66
CA THR A 641 22.16 -3.03 -50.85
C THR A 641 23.39 -2.13 -50.80
N VAL A 642 23.24 -0.89 -50.31
CA VAL A 642 24.35 0.06 -50.17
C VAL A 642 25.09 -0.07 -48.84
N GLY A 643 24.74 -1.05 -48.00
CA GLY A 643 25.42 -1.33 -46.74
C GLY A 643 25.18 -0.32 -45.62
N LEU A 644 24.05 0.41 -45.65
CA LEU A 644 23.68 1.34 -44.59
C LEU A 644 22.79 0.64 -43.55
N PRO A 645 23.24 0.44 -42.30
CA PRO A 645 22.47 -0.26 -41.26
C PRO A 645 21.42 0.67 -40.64
N VAL A 646 20.49 1.18 -41.46
CA VAL A 646 19.44 2.11 -41.04
C VAL A 646 18.08 1.44 -41.16
N GLU A 647 17.30 1.49 -40.07
CA GLU A 647 15.94 0.99 -39.97
C GLU A 647 14.97 2.16 -39.83
N PHE A 648 13.94 2.19 -40.68
CA PHE A 648 12.86 3.18 -40.60
C PHE A 648 11.77 2.72 -39.62
N ALA A 649 11.45 3.56 -38.65
CA ALA A 649 10.29 3.43 -37.79
C ALA A 649 9.29 4.56 -38.09
N PRO A 650 8.03 4.25 -38.47
CA PRO A 650 7.04 5.29 -38.68
C PRO A 650 6.65 5.97 -37.37
N LEU A 651 6.39 7.27 -37.43
CA LEU A 651 5.76 7.97 -36.31
C LEU A 651 4.30 7.51 -36.13
N PRO A 652 3.77 7.51 -34.89
CA PRO A 652 2.47 6.93 -34.57
C PRO A 652 1.26 7.77 -35.03
N PHE A 653 1.42 8.65 -36.03
CA PHE A 653 0.34 9.49 -36.57
C PHE A 653 0.05 9.24 -38.05
N ALA A 654 -1.23 9.22 -38.41
CA ALA A 654 -1.75 9.06 -39.76
C ALA A 654 -1.97 10.42 -40.45
N LEU A 655 -0.94 11.28 -40.49
CA LEU A 655 -1.00 12.54 -41.24
C LEU A 655 -0.84 12.26 -42.76
N TYR A 656 -1.87 11.69 -43.39
CA TYR A 656 -1.84 11.37 -44.82
C TYR A 656 -2.60 12.38 -45.66
N ARG A 657 -1.83 13.27 -46.30
CA ARG A 657 -1.88 13.62 -47.73
C ARG A 657 -0.67 14.51 -48.00
N ILE A 658 0.46 13.88 -48.37
CA ILE A 658 1.48 14.61 -49.11
C ILE A 658 0.81 14.96 -50.44
N GLU A 659 0.54 16.24 -50.68
CA GLU A 659 0.04 16.67 -51.99
C GLU A 659 1.06 16.23 -53.04
N LYS A 660 0.65 15.30 -53.91
CA LYS A 660 1.39 14.99 -55.11
C LYS A 660 1.23 16.19 -56.04
N SER A 661 2.22 17.10 -56.03
CA SER A 661 2.44 18.01 -57.14
C SER A 661 3.01 17.27 -58.35
#